data_AF-A0A378SZ41-F1
#
_entry.id   AF-A0A378SZ41-F1
#
_cell.length_a   1.000
_cell.length_b   1.000
_cell.length_c   1.000
_cell.angle_alpha   90.00
_cell.angle_beta   90.00
_cell.angle_gamma   90.00
#
_symmetry.space_group_name_H-M   'P 1'
#
loop_
_entity.id
_entity.type
_entity.pdbx_description
1 polymer ?
#
loop_
_entity_poly.entity_id
_entity_poly.type
_entity_poly.pdbx_seq_one_letter_code
_entity_poly.pdbx_strand_id
1 'polypeptide(L)'
;MASETSTPESIAVIGLGCRVAGSVATPADFWNFLLEGRSNVTEVPEERWEPYLKRDPRNAAILREVTRLGTFLDDLAGFDAEFFGVSPREAEVMDPQQRLALEVSWEALEHAGVSPRALAGSDTAVLMGVNSDDYGKLIMEDLPGIDAWTGIGTSLCGIANRVSHLLDLRGPSVALDAACAASLVAVHQACQMLRAGETSLALAGGVSALIGPGLTRVLDEAGATAPDGRCKTFDAAADGYGRGEGAGVVVLKRLADAERDGDRILAVIRGGATAQDGRTVGIMSPNGAAQADMFRLACRTSGVDPAGVGYIEAHGTGTPTGDPTEVGALAQVYGAGRAGADRCRIGSVKPNIGHLEGGAGVMGLIKTVLALHHEMIPPTAGLRQLTGAVDWDNSGLRVPTEVEPWPRTGIPRQAAVCSYGYGGTIAHILLEEAPAQQVSRSPEVSGPVIVPLSARSAQRLARQAEALADHLRAGHQEPAPVAATLWTRRSHEPVRAAVVAEHRHELIAGLDALARGESGSGLVTGELPGGQAADAVWVFSGHGSHWAGMGRELLQAEPTFARVIDEIDEVFGRELGFSAREALNTGELGSTDRIQALTFAMQVGLAAVLRERGGAAGRGDRALRRRGGGLCGRRRVHPASRCRSGVLPGAWVPLGDGLRRHGFGALAVRRGRAAAVRSHRCGGSHQRIGRILCHLGRHRGRRGGLPDLG
;
A
#
# COMPACT_ATOMS: atom_id res chain seq x y z
N MET A 1 -2.67 24.44 -38.53
CA MET A 1 -1.83 24.18 -37.34
C MET A 1 -2.16 22.80 -36.85
N ALA A 2 -1.41 21.79 -37.31
CA ALA A 2 -1.52 20.44 -36.79
C ALA A 2 -0.90 20.47 -35.39
N SER A 3 -1.70 20.20 -34.35
CA SER A 3 -1.17 20.12 -32.98
C SER A 3 -0.14 18.99 -32.94
N GLU A 4 1.00 19.26 -32.30
CA GLU A 4 1.92 18.22 -31.83
C GLU A 4 1.09 17.08 -31.24
N THR A 5 1.18 15.89 -31.82
CA THR A 5 0.55 14.70 -31.26
C THR A 5 1.26 14.41 -29.94
N SER A 6 0.77 15.00 -28.86
CA SER A 6 1.21 14.65 -27.50
C SER A 6 1.02 13.15 -27.35
N THR A 7 2.11 12.43 -27.12
CA THR A 7 2.03 11.02 -26.73
C THR A 7 1.05 10.90 -25.55
N PRO A 8 0.08 9.97 -25.61
CA PRO A 8 -0.92 9.85 -24.55
C PRO A 8 -0.23 9.62 -23.20
N GLU A 9 -0.80 10.22 -22.15
CA GLU A 9 -0.30 10.09 -20.78
C GLU A 9 -0.10 8.61 -20.43
N SER A 10 1.11 8.30 -19.96
CA SER A 10 1.49 6.94 -19.59
C SER A 10 0.97 6.62 -18.19
N ILE A 11 0.70 5.34 -17.93
CA ILE A 11 0.10 4.90 -16.65
C ILE A 11 1.13 4.08 -15.88
N ALA A 12 1.47 4.52 -14.67
CA ALA A 12 2.36 3.80 -13.78
C ALA A 12 1.63 2.64 -13.10
N VAL A 13 2.28 1.47 -13.05
CA VAL A 13 1.91 0.37 -12.17
C VAL A 13 2.70 0.55 -10.87
N ILE A 14 2.00 0.88 -9.77
CA ILE A 14 2.64 1.21 -8.49
C ILE A 14 2.50 0.10 -7.44
N GLY A 15 1.51 -0.79 -7.60
CA GLY A 15 1.22 -1.87 -6.66
C GLY A 15 0.73 -3.13 -7.37
N LEU A 16 0.98 -4.28 -6.75
CA LEU A 16 0.61 -5.61 -7.24
C LEU A 16 0.09 -6.41 -6.05
N GLY A 17 -1.00 -7.14 -6.24
CA GLY A 17 -1.47 -8.18 -5.35
C GLY A 17 -1.81 -9.41 -6.19
N CYS A 18 -1.49 -10.60 -5.69
CA CYS A 18 -1.88 -11.85 -6.34
C CYS A 18 -1.95 -13.01 -5.35
N ARG A 19 -2.91 -13.90 -5.56
CA ARG A 19 -2.97 -15.21 -4.91
C ARG A 19 -3.28 -16.29 -5.94
N VAL A 20 -2.50 -17.35 -5.93
CA VAL A 20 -2.67 -18.53 -6.80
C VAL A 20 -2.31 -19.80 -6.03
N ALA A 21 -2.65 -20.96 -6.60
CA ALA A 21 -2.38 -22.27 -6.00
C ALA A 21 -0.91 -22.47 -5.59
N GLY A 22 -0.68 -23.25 -4.53
CA GLY A 22 0.65 -23.70 -4.11
C GLY A 22 1.35 -22.77 -3.13
N SER A 23 0.61 -22.25 -2.16
CA SER A 23 1.08 -21.27 -1.16
C SER A 23 1.66 -19.99 -1.75
N VAL A 24 1.22 -19.59 -2.95
CA VAL A 24 1.67 -18.35 -3.60
C VAL A 24 0.69 -17.23 -3.24
N ALA A 25 1.06 -16.43 -2.23
CA ALA A 25 0.19 -15.40 -1.67
C ALA A 25 0.69 -13.96 -1.90
N THR A 26 1.89 -13.78 -2.45
CA THR A 26 2.48 -12.46 -2.71
C THR A 26 3.14 -12.38 -4.09
N PRO A 27 3.37 -11.16 -4.64
CA PRO A 27 4.14 -11.00 -5.87
C PRO A 27 5.56 -11.57 -5.80
N ALA A 28 6.18 -11.59 -4.60
CA ALA A 28 7.51 -12.15 -4.41
C ALA A 28 7.49 -13.69 -4.45
N ASP A 29 6.52 -14.33 -3.79
CA ASP A 29 6.32 -15.78 -3.88
C ASP A 29 6.05 -16.20 -5.32
N PHE A 30 5.21 -15.41 -6.01
CA PHE A 30 4.87 -15.65 -7.40
C PHE A 30 6.09 -15.54 -8.31
N TRP A 31 6.94 -14.53 -8.10
CA TRP A 31 8.18 -14.40 -8.85
C TRP A 31 9.11 -15.60 -8.67
N ASN A 32 9.34 -16.05 -7.43
CA ASN A 32 10.17 -17.21 -7.16
C ASN A 32 9.58 -18.49 -7.78
N PHE A 33 8.27 -18.67 -7.69
CA PHE A 33 7.53 -19.77 -8.31
C PHE A 33 7.73 -19.82 -9.85
N LEU A 34 7.74 -18.64 -10.50
CA LEU A 34 7.98 -18.53 -11.95
C LEU A 34 9.44 -18.85 -12.32
N LEU A 35 10.42 -18.34 -11.56
CA LEU A 35 11.84 -18.59 -11.81
C LEU A 35 12.20 -20.09 -11.69
N GLU A 36 11.56 -20.79 -10.75
CA GLU A 36 11.73 -22.23 -10.56
C GLU A 36 11.02 -23.06 -11.65
N GLY A 37 10.24 -22.43 -12.54
CA GLY A 37 9.47 -23.13 -13.57
C GLY A 37 8.43 -24.09 -13.01
N ARG A 38 7.94 -23.85 -11.77
CA ARG A 38 6.99 -24.75 -11.10
C ARG A 38 5.59 -24.66 -11.72
N SER A 39 4.84 -25.76 -11.54
CA SER A 39 3.43 -25.90 -11.89
C SER A 39 2.73 -26.67 -10.77
N ASN A 40 1.55 -26.22 -10.33
CA ASN A 40 0.83 -26.82 -9.19
C ASN A 40 -0.52 -27.42 -9.60
N VAL A 41 -0.50 -28.33 -10.58
CA VAL A 41 -1.70 -29.08 -10.98
C VAL A 41 -1.97 -30.20 -9.97
N THR A 42 -3.15 -30.16 -9.37
CA THR A 42 -3.65 -31.13 -8.39
C THR A 42 -5.04 -31.61 -8.78
N GLU A 43 -5.56 -32.61 -8.07
CA GLU A 43 -6.95 -33.03 -8.20
C GLU A 43 -7.86 -32.06 -7.45
N VAL A 44 -9.08 -31.86 -7.95
CA VAL A 44 -10.11 -31.03 -7.32
C VAL A 44 -10.34 -31.46 -5.87
N PRO A 45 -10.35 -30.54 -4.90
CA PRO A 45 -10.66 -30.87 -3.51
C PRO A 45 -12.05 -31.52 -3.38
N GLU A 46 -12.13 -32.61 -2.61
CA GLU A 46 -13.33 -33.45 -2.51
C GLU A 46 -14.57 -32.66 -2.07
N GLU A 47 -14.39 -31.69 -1.17
CA GLU A 47 -15.45 -30.86 -0.61
C GLU A 47 -16.11 -29.94 -1.65
N ARG A 48 -15.48 -29.67 -2.81
CA ARG A 48 -16.06 -28.82 -3.87
C ARG A 48 -17.28 -29.47 -4.51
N TRP A 49 -17.20 -30.76 -4.82
CA TRP A 49 -18.24 -31.46 -5.59
C TRP A 49 -19.15 -32.34 -4.71
N GLU A 50 -18.82 -32.52 -3.43
CA GLU A 50 -19.66 -33.22 -2.45
C GLU A 50 -21.12 -32.72 -2.43
N PRO A 51 -21.43 -31.40 -2.50
CA PRO A 51 -22.81 -30.92 -2.52
C PRO A 51 -23.63 -31.45 -3.71
N TYR A 52 -23.01 -31.61 -4.88
CA TYR A 52 -23.67 -32.12 -6.08
C TYR A 52 -23.95 -33.63 -5.98
N LEU A 53 -23.04 -34.39 -5.35
CA LEU A 53 -23.24 -35.81 -5.07
C LEU A 53 -24.37 -36.04 -4.06
N LYS A 54 -24.46 -35.19 -3.03
CA LYS A 54 -25.54 -35.23 -2.02
C LYS A 54 -26.91 -34.89 -2.63
N ARG A 55 -26.94 -33.97 -3.60
CA ARG A 55 -28.18 -33.53 -4.26
C ARG A 55 -28.81 -34.60 -5.15
N ASP A 56 -28.00 -35.32 -5.92
CA ASP A 56 -28.46 -36.42 -6.77
C ASP A 56 -27.38 -37.49 -6.98
N PRO A 57 -27.58 -38.74 -6.51
CA PRO A 57 -26.62 -39.84 -6.71
C PRO A 57 -26.27 -40.12 -8.18
N ARG A 58 -27.14 -39.77 -9.14
CA ARG A 58 -26.88 -39.93 -10.59
C ARG A 58 -25.70 -39.07 -11.07
N ASN A 59 -25.39 -38.00 -10.35
CA ASN A 59 -24.25 -37.13 -10.66
C ASN A 59 -22.91 -37.88 -10.55
N ALA A 60 -22.81 -38.95 -9.77
CA ALA A 60 -21.57 -39.70 -9.59
C ALA A 60 -21.00 -40.27 -10.89
N ALA A 61 -21.86 -40.73 -11.81
CA ALA A 61 -21.41 -41.24 -13.11
C ALA A 61 -20.89 -40.09 -14.00
N ILE A 62 -21.61 -38.96 -14.02
CA ILE A 62 -21.26 -37.78 -14.82
C ILE A 62 -19.95 -37.17 -14.33
N LEU A 63 -19.77 -37.01 -13.02
CA LEU A 63 -18.58 -36.39 -12.42
C LEU A 63 -17.29 -37.21 -12.62
N ARG A 64 -17.40 -38.51 -12.95
CA ARG A 64 -16.23 -39.34 -13.33
C ARG A 64 -15.70 -39.00 -14.72
N GLU A 65 -16.53 -38.42 -15.58
CA GLU A 65 -16.17 -38.02 -16.94
C GLU A 65 -15.70 -36.56 -17.01
N VAL A 66 -15.88 -35.79 -15.94
CA VAL A 66 -15.42 -34.40 -15.84
C VAL A 66 -13.93 -34.36 -15.50
N THR A 67 -13.17 -33.49 -16.14
CA THR A 67 -11.76 -33.27 -15.81
C THR A 67 -11.63 -32.85 -14.35
N ARG A 68 -10.84 -33.62 -13.58
CA ARG A 68 -10.64 -33.40 -12.14
C ARG A 68 -9.31 -32.74 -11.81
N LEU A 69 -8.46 -32.52 -12.81
CA LEU A 69 -7.13 -31.93 -12.64
C LEU A 69 -7.17 -30.44 -13.00
N GLY A 70 -6.53 -29.61 -12.17
CA GLY A 70 -6.44 -28.17 -12.34
C GLY A 70 -5.55 -27.56 -11.27
N THR A 71 -5.52 -26.23 -11.16
CA THR A 71 -4.81 -25.56 -10.05
C THR A 71 -5.82 -24.97 -9.08
N PHE A 72 -5.72 -25.33 -7.80
CA PHE A 72 -6.69 -24.98 -6.77
C PHE A 72 -6.02 -24.23 -5.62
N LEU A 73 -6.70 -23.22 -5.09
CA LEU A 73 -6.25 -22.52 -3.89
C LEU A 73 -6.33 -23.45 -2.68
N ASP A 74 -5.30 -23.42 -1.83
CA ASP A 74 -5.20 -24.28 -0.65
C ASP A 74 -6.34 -24.00 0.35
N ASP A 75 -6.74 -22.73 0.49
CA ASP A 75 -7.88 -22.30 1.29
C ASP A 75 -8.73 -21.28 0.53
N LEU A 76 -9.80 -21.77 -0.13
CA LEU A 76 -10.79 -20.94 -0.80
C LEU A 76 -11.86 -20.41 0.17
N ALA A 77 -12.06 -21.06 1.31
CA ALA A 77 -13.14 -20.75 2.25
C ALA A 77 -12.72 -19.70 3.30
N GLY A 78 -11.42 -19.61 3.59
CA GLY A 78 -10.84 -18.66 4.54
C GLY A 78 -11.13 -17.22 4.15
N PHE A 79 -11.55 -16.41 5.14
CA PHE A 79 -11.76 -14.98 4.98
C PHE A 79 -11.78 -14.28 6.33
N ASP A 80 -11.10 -13.14 6.42
CA ASP A 80 -11.05 -12.34 7.63
C ASP A 80 -12.25 -11.38 7.76
N ALA A 81 -13.42 -11.95 8.03
CA ALA A 81 -14.67 -11.17 8.06
C ALA A 81 -14.65 -10.00 9.06
N GLU A 82 -14.07 -10.21 10.26
CA GLU A 82 -13.97 -9.16 11.29
C GLU A 82 -13.09 -7.98 10.83
N PHE A 83 -11.98 -8.27 10.14
CA PHE A 83 -11.11 -7.23 9.59
C PHE A 83 -11.86 -6.35 8.59
N PHE A 84 -12.66 -6.95 7.71
CA PHE A 84 -13.46 -6.23 6.73
C PHE A 84 -14.80 -5.72 7.29
N GLY A 85 -15.10 -5.91 8.57
CA GLY A 85 -16.36 -5.47 9.17
C GLY A 85 -17.59 -6.19 8.60
N VAL A 86 -17.40 -7.40 8.07
CA VAL A 86 -18.44 -8.27 7.52
C VAL A 86 -18.95 -9.18 8.63
N SER A 87 -20.27 -9.34 8.74
CA SER A 87 -20.84 -10.25 9.74
C SER A 87 -20.56 -11.71 9.37
N PRO A 88 -20.43 -12.64 10.34
CA PRO A 88 -20.22 -14.06 10.03
C PRO A 88 -21.27 -14.65 9.09
N ARG A 89 -22.54 -14.24 9.25
CA ARG A 89 -23.62 -14.71 8.39
C ARG A 89 -23.53 -14.18 6.96
N GLU A 90 -23.14 -12.92 6.80
CA GLU A 90 -22.91 -12.36 5.47
C GLU A 90 -21.72 -13.05 4.79
N ALA A 91 -20.61 -13.24 5.50
CA ALA A 91 -19.41 -13.89 4.98
C ALA A 91 -19.68 -15.33 4.50
N GLU A 92 -20.59 -16.05 5.18
CA GLU A 92 -20.99 -17.41 4.81
C GLU A 92 -21.59 -17.48 3.41
N VAL A 93 -22.40 -16.49 3.01
CA VAL A 93 -23.08 -16.45 1.70
C VAL A 93 -22.38 -15.56 0.67
N MET A 94 -21.21 -14.99 1.00
CA MET A 94 -20.37 -14.27 0.06
C MET A 94 -19.62 -15.25 -0.83
N ASP A 95 -19.74 -15.07 -2.15
CA ASP A 95 -18.92 -15.77 -3.13
C ASP A 95 -17.44 -15.62 -2.76
N PRO A 96 -16.67 -16.73 -2.66
CA PRO A 96 -15.22 -16.69 -2.46
C PRO A 96 -14.49 -15.72 -3.37
N GLN A 97 -14.98 -15.51 -4.60
CA GLN A 97 -14.40 -14.53 -5.53
C GLN A 97 -14.47 -13.10 -5.00
N GLN A 98 -15.55 -12.72 -4.31
CA GLN A 98 -15.67 -11.41 -3.67
C GLN A 98 -14.71 -11.26 -2.49
N ARG A 99 -14.53 -12.32 -1.70
CA ARG A 99 -13.61 -12.37 -0.56
C ARG A 99 -12.16 -12.25 -1.01
N LEU A 100 -11.76 -13.01 -2.03
CA LEU A 100 -10.44 -12.93 -2.64
C LEU A 100 -10.16 -11.56 -3.24
N ALA A 101 -11.10 -10.99 -4.01
CA ALA A 101 -10.92 -9.67 -4.58
C ALA A 101 -10.73 -8.58 -3.51
N LEU A 102 -11.42 -8.69 -2.36
CA LEU A 102 -11.23 -7.79 -1.22
C LEU A 102 -9.83 -7.90 -0.60
N GLU A 103 -9.40 -9.11 -0.26
CA GLU A 103 -8.07 -9.33 0.35
C GLU A 103 -6.95 -8.89 -0.59
N VAL A 104 -7.00 -9.31 -1.86
CA VAL A 104 -5.95 -9.01 -2.84
C VAL A 104 -5.93 -7.53 -3.21
N SER A 105 -7.08 -6.84 -3.22
CA SER A 105 -7.11 -5.38 -3.41
C SER A 105 -6.46 -4.64 -2.25
N TRP A 106 -6.70 -5.09 -1.01
CA TRP A 106 -6.06 -4.51 0.17
C TRP A 106 -4.53 -4.70 0.11
N GLU A 107 -4.08 -5.93 -0.18
CA GLU A 107 -2.67 -6.28 -0.31
C GLU A 107 -1.99 -5.48 -1.43
N ALA A 108 -2.65 -5.29 -2.58
CA ALA A 108 -2.14 -4.50 -3.69
C ALA A 108 -1.90 -3.03 -3.31
N LEU A 109 -2.82 -2.44 -2.53
CA LEU A 109 -2.67 -1.07 -2.01
C LEU A 109 -1.53 -0.97 -1.00
N GLU A 110 -1.39 -1.92 -0.08
CA GLU A 110 -0.26 -1.96 0.85
C GLU A 110 1.08 -2.16 0.11
N HIS A 111 1.09 -2.99 -0.93
CA HIS A 111 2.26 -3.16 -1.81
C HIS A 111 2.60 -1.87 -2.57
N ALA A 112 1.60 -1.06 -2.94
CA ALA A 112 1.78 0.28 -3.50
C ALA A 112 2.31 1.31 -2.48
N GLY A 113 2.24 0.99 -1.18
CA GLY A 113 2.50 1.96 -0.12
C GLY A 113 1.38 3.00 0.03
N VAL A 114 0.19 2.71 -0.49
CA VAL A 114 -0.99 3.55 -0.35
C VAL A 114 -1.78 3.04 0.85
N SER A 115 -2.01 3.88 1.86
CA SER A 115 -2.86 3.51 2.99
C SER A 115 -4.30 3.31 2.49
N PRO A 116 -4.89 2.09 2.57
CA PRO A 116 -6.22 1.84 2.01
C PRO A 116 -7.29 2.74 2.62
N ARG A 117 -7.19 3.04 3.92
CA ARG A 117 -8.14 3.90 4.63
C ARG A 117 -7.98 5.39 4.28
N ALA A 118 -6.82 5.82 3.82
CA ALA A 118 -6.62 7.20 3.38
C ALA A 118 -7.35 7.50 2.06
N LEU A 119 -7.81 6.47 1.34
CA LEU A 119 -8.58 6.59 0.11
C LEU A 119 -10.08 6.83 0.35
N ALA A 120 -10.55 6.80 1.60
CA ALA A 120 -11.95 7.00 1.92
C ALA A 120 -12.46 8.34 1.36
N GLY A 121 -13.53 8.26 0.58
CA GLY A 121 -14.17 9.37 -0.11
C GLY A 121 -13.50 9.83 -1.40
N SER A 122 -12.39 9.20 -1.83
CA SER A 122 -11.70 9.50 -3.09
C SER A 122 -12.48 9.01 -4.31
N ASP A 123 -12.09 9.49 -5.49
CA ASP A 123 -12.61 9.07 -6.79
C ASP A 123 -11.96 7.77 -7.31
N THR A 124 -11.32 6.98 -6.45
CA THR A 124 -10.62 5.75 -6.83
C THR A 124 -11.56 4.78 -7.55
N ALA A 125 -11.17 4.32 -8.74
CA ALA A 125 -11.92 3.35 -9.53
C ALA A 125 -11.57 1.90 -9.17
N VAL A 126 -12.53 0.99 -9.33
CA VAL A 126 -12.36 -0.46 -9.14
C VAL A 126 -12.94 -1.22 -10.34
N LEU A 127 -12.09 -1.91 -11.09
CA LEU A 127 -12.50 -2.70 -12.26
C LEU A 127 -12.03 -4.14 -12.09
N MET A 128 -12.96 -5.10 -12.08
CA MET A 128 -12.65 -6.51 -11.84
C MET A 128 -13.18 -7.39 -12.98
N GLY A 129 -12.31 -8.20 -13.57
CA GLY A 129 -12.68 -9.25 -14.51
C GLY A 129 -13.20 -10.50 -13.79
N VAL A 130 -14.32 -11.03 -14.25
CA VAL A 130 -14.93 -12.27 -13.77
C VAL A 130 -15.67 -12.96 -14.92
N ASN A 131 -15.80 -14.29 -14.86
CA ASN A 131 -16.48 -15.07 -15.89
C ASN A 131 -17.28 -16.27 -15.36
N SER A 132 -17.41 -16.44 -14.04
CA SER A 132 -18.17 -17.54 -13.44
C SER A 132 -18.98 -17.09 -12.22
N ASP A 133 -20.14 -17.71 -12.05
CA ASP A 133 -21.13 -17.49 -10.98
C ASP A 133 -21.48 -18.81 -10.24
N ASP A 134 -20.51 -19.73 -10.18
CA ASP A 134 -20.69 -21.10 -9.67
C ASP A 134 -21.28 -21.14 -8.25
N TYR A 135 -20.82 -20.25 -7.37
CA TYR A 135 -21.32 -20.16 -6.00
C TYR A 135 -22.80 -19.74 -5.98
N GLY A 136 -23.17 -18.79 -6.83
CA GLY A 136 -24.55 -18.36 -7.00
C GLY A 136 -25.46 -19.50 -7.42
N LYS A 137 -25.06 -20.26 -8.43
CA LYS A 137 -25.79 -21.46 -8.88
C LYS A 137 -25.93 -22.51 -7.78
N LEU A 138 -24.90 -22.70 -6.97
CA LEU A 138 -24.92 -23.68 -5.89
C LEU A 138 -25.94 -23.32 -4.81
N ILE A 139 -25.94 -22.06 -4.34
CA ILE A 139 -26.71 -21.65 -3.16
C ILE A 139 -28.09 -21.07 -3.48
N MET A 140 -28.29 -20.45 -4.65
CA MET A 140 -29.61 -19.90 -5.04
C MET A 140 -30.62 -20.98 -5.41
N GLU A 141 -30.17 -22.22 -5.65
CA GLU A 141 -31.04 -23.38 -5.81
C GLU A 141 -31.54 -23.96 -4.47
N ASP A 142 -30.89 -23.62 -3.35
CA ASP A 142 -31.33 -24.02 -2.01
C ASP A 142 -32.30 -22.98 -1.42
N LEU A 143 -33.55 -22.98 -1.92
CA LEU A 143 -34.56 -21.97 -1.57
C LEU A 143 -34.73 -21.74 -0.05
N PRO A 144 -34.73 -22.77 0.83
CA PRO A 144 -34.79 -22.58 2.28
C PRO A 144 -33.56 -21.89 2.89
N GLY A 145 -32.40 -21.97 2.24
CA GLY A 145 -31.13 -21.37 2.69
C GLY A 145 -30.94 -19.91 2.28
N ILE A 146 -31.81 -19.38 1.40
CA ILE A 146 -31.74 -18.00 0.91
C ILE A 146 -32.10 -17.01 2.02
N ASP A 147 -31.27 -15.98 2.17
CA ASP A 147 -31.56 -14.82 3.02
C ASP A 147 -31.29 -13.48 2.29
N ALA A 148 -31.39 -12.38 3.03
CA ALA A 148 -31.20 -11.03 2.48
C ALA A 148 -29.78 -10.76 1.98
N TRP A 149 -28.77 -11.44 2.50
CA TRP A 149 -27.37 -11.31 2.08
C TRP A 149 -27.06 -12.11 0.83
N THR A 150 -27.78 -13.23 0.59
CA THR A 150 -27.58 -14.09 -0.58
C THR A 150 -27.55 -13.33 -1.89
N GLY A 151 -28.43 -12.34 -2.08
CA GLY A 151 -28.52 -11.56 -3.32
C GLY A 151 -27.23 -10.82 -3.68
N ILE A 152 -26.65 -10.07 -2.73
CA ILE A 152 -25.38 -9.37 -2.95
C ILE A 152 -24.18 -10.31 -2.84
N GLY A 153 -24.28 -11.34 -2.00
CA GLY A 153 -23.25 -12.35 -1.78
C GLY A 153 -22.89 -13.13 -3.05
N THR A 154 -23.84 -13.33 -3.98
CA THR A 154 -23.59 -14.08 -5.22
C THR A 154 -23.55 -13.21 -6.48
N SER A 155 -23.82 -11.91 -6.36
CA SER A 155 -23.82 -11.02 -7.52
C SER A 155 -22.41 -10.76 -8.02
N LEU A 156 -22.18 -10.88 -9.32
CA LEU A 156 -20.89 -10.59 -9.95
C LEU A 156 -20.44 -9.14 -9.71
N CYS A 157 -21.37 -8.18 -9.67
CA CYS A 157 -21.03 -6.78 -9.38
C CYS A 157 -20.44 -6.61 -7.97
N GLY A 158 -20.77 -7.51 -7.03
CA GLY A 158 -20.24 -7.51 -5.67
C GLY A 158 -18.72 -7.64 -5.61
N ILE A 159 -18.09 -8.23 -6.64
CA ILE A 159 -16.63 -8.41 -6.69
C ILE A 159 -15.90 -7.07 -6.69
N ALA A 160 -16.34 -6.11 -7.52
CA ALA A 160 -15.79 -4.75 -7.51
C ALA A 160 -16.44 -3.89 -6.42
N ASN A 161 -17.78 -3.96 -6.30
CA ASN A 161 -18.54 -3.04 -5.47
C ASN A 161 -18.23 -3.18 -3.98
N ARG A 162 -17.89 -4.38 -3.49
CA ARG A 162 -17.52 -4.55 -2.08
C ARG A 162 -16.19 -3.89 -1.75
N VAL A 163 -15.22 -3.90 -2.67
CA VAL A 163 -13.95 -3.18 -2.51
C VAL A 163 -14.25 -1.68 -2.37
N SER A 164 -15.06 -1.14 -3.27
CA SER A 164 -15.48 0.26 -3.21
C SER A 164 -16.24 0.59 -1.93
N HIS A 165 -17.19 -0.26 -1.53
CA HIS A 165 -18.01 -0.05 -0.35
C HIS A 165 -17.18 -0.03 0.94
N LEU A 166 -16.31 -1.02 1.13
CA LEU A 166 -15.54 -1.19 2.36
C LEU A 166 -14.43 -0.14 2.52
N LEU A 167 -13.91 0.39 1.41
CA LEU A 167 -12.89 1.43 1.41
C LEU A 167 -13.47 2.84 1.21
N ASP A 168 -14.80 3.01 1.13
CA ASP A 168 -15.51 4.26 0.79
C ASP A 168 -14.99 4.93 -0.50
N LEU A 169 -14.71 4.13 -1.54
CA LEU A 169 -14.27 4.63 -2.84
C LEU A 169 -15.48 5.06 -3.67
N ARG A 170 -15.43 6.27 -4.23
CA ARG A 170 -16.54 6.92 -4.95
C ARG A 170 -16.31 7.04 -6.46
N GLY A 171 -15.25 6.43 -6.98
CA GLY A 171 -15.02 6.30 -8.42
C GLY A 171 -15.87 5.20 -9.08
N PRO A 172 -15.72 5.01 -10.40
CA PRO A 172 -16.35 3.90 -11.12
C PRO A 172 -16.04 2.54 -10.48
N SER A 173 -17.06 1.71 -10.28
CA SER A 173 -16.93 0.35 -9.73
C SER A 173 -17.66 -0.64 -10.64
N VAL A 174 -16.92 -1.53 -11.31
CA VAL A 174 -17.45 -2.35 -12.40
C VAL A 174 -16.86 -3.76 -12.36
N ALA A 175 -17.75 -4.76 -12.38
CA ALA A 175 -17.40 -6.12 -12.75
C ALA A 175 -17.65 -6.33 -14.24
N LEU A 176 -16.68 -6.90 -14.96
CA LEU A 176 -16.69 -7.06 -16.40
C LEU A 176 -16.61 -8.55 -16.74
N ASP A 177 -17.43 -8.98 -17.70
CA ASP A 177 -17.32 -10.29 -18.32
C ASP A 177 -17.00 -10.12 -19.81
N ALA A 178 -15.74 -10.40 -20.14
CA ALA A 178 -15.27 -10.60 -21.50
C ALA A 178 -14.59 -11.97 -21.60
N ALA A 179 -15.14 -12.96 -20.88
CA ALA A 179 -14.54 -14.27 -20.65
C ALA A 179 -13.06 -14.15 -20.22
N CYS A 180 -12.18 -14.92 -20.84
CA CYS A 180 -10.76 -14.94 -20.52
C CYS A 180 -10.00 -13.61 -20.78
N ALA A 181 -10.60 -12.65 -21.50
CA ALA A 181 -10.03 -11.31 -21.68
C ALA A 181 -10.43 -10.32 -20.57
N ALA A 182 -11.37 -10.67 -19.69
CA ALA A 182 -12.04 -9.75 -18.77
C ALA A 182 -11.08 -8.86 -17.97
N SER A 183 -10.11 -9.43 -17.24
CA SER A 183 -9.19 -8.62 -16.44
C SER A 183 -8.27 -7.71 -17.26
N LEU A 184 -7.90 -8.10 -18.49
CA LEU A 184 -7.04 -7.24 -19.31
C LEU A 184 -7.86 -6.09 -19.95
N VAL A 185 -9.13 -6.34 -20.26
CA VAL A 185 -10.09 -5.28 -20.60
C VAL A 185 -10.29 -4.34 -19.41
N ALA A 186 -10.40 -4.86 -18.19
CA ALA A 186 -10.50 -4.06 -16.97
C ALA A 186 -9.30 -3.12 -16.80
N VAL A 187 -8.07 -3.63 -16.96
CA VAL A 187 -6.85 -2.81 -16.94
C VAL A 187 -6.87 -1.75 -18.04
N HIS A 188 -7.24 -2.12 -19.27
CA HIS A 188 -7.33 -1.16 -20.37
C HIS A 188 -8.32 -0.03 -20.07
N GLN A 189 -9.52 -0.35 -19.59
CA GLN A 189 -10.54 0.65 -19.21
C GLN A 189 -10.07 1.53 -18.05
N ALA A 190 -9.40 0.96 -17.05
CA ALA A 190 -8.81 1.73 -15.95
C ALA A 190 -7.77 2.75 -16.45
N CYS A 191 -6.89 2.35 -17.38
CA CYS A 191 -5.97 3.27 -18.03
C CYS A 191 -6.69 4.41 -18.77
N GLN A 192 -7.80 4.11 -19.45
CA GLN A 192 -8.59 5.13 -20.15
C GLN A 192 -9.25 6.11 -19.17
N MET A 193 -9.82 5.63 -18.06
CA MET A 193 -10.41 6.49 -17.02
C MET A 193 -9.37 7.42 -16.38
N LEU A 194 -8.17 6.90 -16.09
CA LEU A 194 -7.05 7.70 -15.56
C LEU A 194 -6.62 8.78 -16.55
N ARG A 195 -6.52 8.46 -17.85
CA ARG A 195 -6.18 9.43 -18.91
C ARG A 195 -7.26 10.50 -19.10
N ALA A 196 -8.52 10.10 -18.98
CA ALA A 196 -9.67 11.00 -19.08
C ALA A 196 -9.84 11.90 -17.84
N GLY A 197 -9.18 11.58 -16.73
CA GLY A 197 -9.33 12.30 -15.47
C GLY A 197 -10.63 11.97 -14.73
N GLU A 198 -11.28 10.86 -15.06
CA GLU A 198 -12.47 10.35 -14.34
C GLU A 198 -12.11 9.78 -12.96
N THR A 199 -10.84 9.43 -12.77
CA THR A 199 -10.29 8.94 -11.51
C THR A 199 -8.83 9.36 -11.36
N SER A 200 -8.34 9.46 -10.12
CA SER A 200 -6.95 9.74 -9.77
C SER A 200 -6.11 8.47 -9.49
N LEU A 201 -6.76 7.36 -9.16
CA LEU A 201 -6.15 6.07 -8.83
C LEU A 201 -7.11 4.94 -9.23
N ALA A 202 -6.61 3.85 -9.80
CA ALA A 202 -7.46 2.73 -10.16
C ALA A 202 -6.91 1.40 -9.63
N LEU A 203 -7.81 0.58 -9.11
CA LEU A 203 -7.62 -0.84 -8.87
C LEU A 203 -8.18 -1.60 -10.07
N ALA A 204 -7.33 -2.34 -10.78
CA ALA A 204 -7.75 -3.15 -11.92
C ALA A 204 -7.26 -4.58 -11.75
N GLY A 205 -8.15 -5.55 -11.94
CA GLY A 205 -7.82 -6.93 -11.65
C GLY A 205 -8.80 -7.94 -12.21
N GLY A 206 -8.74 -9.15 -11.67
CA GLY A 206 -9.71 -10.21 -11.93
C GLY A 206 -9.49 -11.42 -11.05
N VAL A 207 -10.49 -12.29 -11.03
CA VAL A 207 -10.58 -13.44 -10.14
C VAL A 207 -11.24 -14.61 -10.86
N SER A 208 -10.87 -15.83 -10.48
CA SER A 208 -11.58 -17.06 -10.83
C SER A 208 -11.52 -18.05 -9.68
N ALA A 209 -12.65 -18.71 -9.42
CA ALA A 209 -12.78 -19.80 -8.46
C ALA A 209 -13.56 -20.96 -9.10
N LEU A 210 -13.10 -22.19 -8.88
CA LEU A 210 -13.62 -23.41 -9.50
C LEU A 210 -14.51 -24.16 -8.50
N ILE A 211 -15.70 -23.61 -8.24
CA ILE A 211 -16.58 -24.09 -7.17
C ILE A 211 -17.47 -25.24 -7.65
N GLY A 212 -18.07 -25.12 -8.84
CA GLY A 212 -19.00 -26.09 -9.39
C GLY A 212 -18.39 -26.93 -10.53
N PRO A 213 -18.86 -28.17 -10.76
CA PRO A 213 -18.39 -29.01 -11.86
C PRO A 213 -18.98 -28.61 -13.22
N GLY A 214 -20.05 -27.82 -13.23
CA GLY A 214 -20.86 -27.56 -14.43
C GLY A 214 -20.08 -26.89 -15.56
N LEU A 215 -19.32 -25.84 -15.24
CA LEU A 215 -18.53 -25.15 -16.26
C LEU A 215 -17.37 -26.02 -16.77
N THR A 216 -16.72 -26.80 -15.91
CA THR A 216 -15.70 -27.77 -16.35
C THR A 216 -16.29 -28.78 -17.32
N ARG A 217 -17.47 -29.35 -17.00
CA ARG A 217 -18.18 -30.29 -17.87
C ARG A 217 -18.48 -29.69 -19.25
N VAL A 218 -18.96 -28.44 -19.29
CA VAL A 218 -19.24 -27.73 -20.54
C VAL A 218 -17.97 -27.56 -21.39
N LEU A 219 -16.86 -27.24 -20.75
CA LEU A 219 -15.57 -27.06 -21.42
C LEU A 219 -14.96 -28.38 -21.89
N ASP A 220 -15.14 -29.46 -21.13
CA ASP A 220 -14.76 -30.82 -21.53
C ASP A 220 -15.52 -31.25 -22.80
N GLU A 221 -16.85 -31.04 -22.84
CA GLU A 221 -17.66 -31.30 -24.04
C GLU A 221 -17.25 -30.45 -25.24
N ALA A 222 -16.82 -29.21 -25.00
CA ALA A 222 -16.32 -28.32 -26.03
C ALA A 222 -14.91 -28.71 -26.52
N GLY A 223 -14.24 -29.68 -25.87
CA GLY A 223 -12.86 -30.06 -26.16
C GLY A 223 -11.85 -28.94 -25.84
N ALA A 224 -12.19 -28.04 -24.92
CA ALA A 224 -11.38 -26.88 -24.58
C ALA A 224 -10.33 -27.19 -23.50
N THR A 225 -10.63 -28.14 -22.62
CA THR A 225 -9.82 -28.54 -21.47
C THR A 225 -8.89 -29.71 -21.78
N ALA A 226 -7.69 -29.65 -21.21
CA ALA A 226 -6.73 -30.75 -21.29
C ALA A 226 -7.09 -31.83 -20.25
N PRO A 227 -7.16 -33.12 -20.62
CA PRO A 227 -7.48 -34.20 -19.67
C PRO A 227 -6.50 -34.34 -18.49
N ASP A 228 -5.25 -33.90 -18.66
CA ASP A 228 -4.24 -33.89 -17.59
C ASP A 228 -4.23 -32.58 -16.78
N GLY A 229 -5.16 -31.66 -17.03
CA GLY A 229 -5.31 -30.39 -16.31
C GLY A 229 -4.17 -29.41 -16.52
N ARG A 230 -3.34 -29.57 -17.56
CA ARG A 230 -2.17 -28.72 -17.82
C ARG A 230 -2.34 -27.86 -19.06
N CYS A 231 -1.89 -26.61 -18.98
CA CYS A 231 -1.64 -25.78 -20.16
C CYS A 231 -0.27 -26.14 -20.73
N LYS A 232 -0.23 -26.89 -21.84
CA LYS A 232 1.01 -27.29 -22.52
C LYS A 232 1.36 -26.29 -23.63
N THR A 233 1.44 -25.02 -23.26
CA THR A 233 1.60 -23.89 -24.19
C THR A 233 2.82 -24.05 -25.09
N PHE A 234 2.60 -23.95 -26.40
CA PHE A 234 3.58 -24.12 -27.49
C PHE A 234 4.19 -25.51 -27.64
N ASP A 235 3.79 -26.48 -26.81
CA ASP A 235 4.30 -27.84 -26.88
C ASP A 235 3.58 -28.66 -27.97
N ALA A 236 4.26 -29.64 -28.55
CA ALA A 236 3.69 -30.57 -29.52
C ALA A 236 2.56 -31.41 -28.94
N ALA A 237 2.51 -31.59 -27.61
CA ALA A 237 1.46 -32.29 -26.88
C ALA A 237 0.32 -31.37 -26.39
N ALA A 238 0.25 -30.12 -26.87
CA ALA A 238 -0.88 -29.22 -26.62
C ALA A 238 -2.22 -29.87 -27.03
N ASP A 239 -3.16 -29.99 -26.11
CA ASP A 239 -4.45 -30.68 -26.27
C ASP A 239 -5.62 -29.98 -25.55
N GLY A 240 -5.43 -28.74 -25.10
CA GLY A 240 -6.39 -28.01 -24.28
C GLY A 240 -5.72 -27.23 -23.17
N TYR A 241 -6.51 -26.54 -22.35
CA TYR A 241 -6.01 -25.83 -21.17
C TYR A 241 -6.42 -26.50 -19.85
N GLY A 242 -5.58 -26.36 -18.83
CA GLY A 242 -5.95 -26.64 -17.44
C GLY A 242 -6.66 -25.45 -16.82
N ARG A 243 -7.80 -25.65 -16.15
CA ARG A 243 -8.48 -24.58 -15.39
C ARG A 243 -7.69 -24.25 -14.11
N GLY A 244 -7.74 -23.00 -13.67
CA GLY A 244 -7.06 -22.58 -12.46
C GLY A 244 -7.78 -21.53 -11.62
N GLU A 245 -7.51 -21.55 -10.33
CA GLU A 245 -8.03 -20.61 -9.34
C GLU A 245 -7.02 -19.52 -8.97
N GLY A 246 -7.54 -18.34 -8.64
CA GLY A 246 -6.74 -17.25 -8.07
C GLY A 246 -7.29 -15.87 -8.40
N ALA A 247 -6.55 -14.87 -7.94
CA ALA A 247 -6.86 -13.47 -8.17
C ALA A 247 -5.59 -12.65 -8.38
N GLY A 248 -5.70 -11.59 -9.18
CA GLY A 248 -4.65 -10.59 -9.37
C GLY A 248 -5.23 -9.19 -9.41
N VAL A 249 -4.55 -8.23 -8.80
CA VAL A 249 -4.92 -6.81 -8.79
C VAL A 249 -3.68 -5.95 -8.98
N VAL A 250 -3.78 -4.94 -9.84
CA VAL A 250 -2.77 -3.91 -10.04
C VAL A 250 -3.30 -2.54 -9.59
N VAL A 251 -2.42 -1.74 -9.00
CA VAL A 251 -2.71 -0.35 -8.60
C VAL A 251 -2.10 0.60 -9.62
N LEU A 252 -2.93 1.45 -10.21
CA LEU A 252 -2.60 2.28 -11.36
C LEU A 252 -2.78 3.76 -11.06
N LYS A 253 -1.84 4.58 -11.54
CA LYS A 253 -1.92 6.06 -11.54
C LYS A 253 -1.39 6.61 -12.85
N ARG A 254 -1.74 7.85 -13.21
CA ARG A 254 -0.99 8.57 -14.24
C ARG A 254 0.48 8.67 -13.80
N LEU A 255 1.41 8.50 -14.74
CA LEU A 255 2.84 8.50 -14.44
C LEU A 255 3.26 9.79 -13.73
N ALA A 256 2.79 10.94 -14.23
CA ALA A 256 3.07 12.23 -13.61
C ALA A 256 2.56 12.34 -12.16
N ASP A 257 1.43 11.72 -11.83
CA ASP A 257 0.88 11.71 -10.46
C ASP A 257 1.66 10.76 -9.54
N ALA A 258 2.12 9.62 -10.07
CA ALA A 258 2.96 8.70 -9.32
C ALA A 258 4.32 9.34 -8.98
N GLU A 259 4.93 10.05 -9.93
CA GLU A 259 6.18 10.80 -9.72
C GLU A 259 6.00 11.94 -8.71
N ARG A 260 4.92 12.73 -8.85
CA ARG A 260 4.59 13.81 -7.92
C ARG A 260 4.45 13.31 -6.49
N ASP A 261 3.80 12.17 -6.30
CA ASP A 261 3.49 11.62 -4.98
C ASP A 261 4.63 10.72 -4.44
N GLY A 262 5.73 10.62 -5.19
CA GLY A 262 6.92 9.86 -4.82
C GLY A 262 6.64 8.36 -4.70
N ASP A 263 5.70 7.85 -5.50
CA ASP A 263 5.33 6.44 -5.49
C ASP A 263 6.41 5.58 -6.16
N ARG A 264 6.50 4.33 -5.73
CA ARG A 264 7.35 3.34 -6.41
C ARG A 264 6.68 2.95 -7.73
N ILE A 265 7.40 3.12 -8.83
CA ILE A 265 6.93 2.72 -10.17
C ILE A 265 7.60 1.39 -10.51
N LEU A 266 6.80 0.34 -10.74
CA LEU A 266 7.30 -1.00 -11.06
C LEU A 266 7.46 -1.20 -12.57
N ALA A 267 6.53 -0.64 -13.34
CA ALA A 267 6.54 -0.59 -14.79
C ALA A 267 5.58 0.53 -15.27
N VAL A 268 5.61 0.81 -16.57
CA VAL A 268 4.76 1.82 -17.20
C VAL A 268 3.94 1.19 -18.32
N ILE A 269 2.62 1.35 -18.27
CA ILE A 269 1.73 1.01 -19.37
C ILE A 269 1.72 2.17 -20.35
N ARG A 270 2.29 1.94 -21.54
CA ARG A 270 2.35 2.92 -22.64
C ARG A 270 1.00 3.03 -23.35
N GLY A 271 0.26 1.93 -23.39
CA GLY A 271 -1.10 1.88 -23.91
C GLY A 271 -1.51 0.46 -24.27
N GLY A 272 -2.56 0.35 -25.06
CA GLY A 272 -3.18 -0.92 -25.41
C GLY A 272 -4.45 -0.69 -26.19
N ALA A 273 -5.09 -1.77 -26.61
CA ALA A 273 -6.35 -1.71 -27.32
C ALA A 273 -7.16 -3.01 -27.14
N THR A 274 -8.47 -2.90 -27.40
CA THR A 274 -9.42 -4.02 -27.37
C THR A 274 -10.20 -4.10 -28.68
N ALA A 275 -10.50 -5.30 -29.18
CA ALA A 275 -11.35 -5.53 -30.35
C ALA A 275 -12.10 -6.85 -30.23
N GLN A 276 -12.66 -7.30 -31.36
CA GLN A 276 -13.43 -8.53 -31.45
C GLN A 276 -13.00 -9.28 -32.73
N ASP A 277 -12.93 -10.61 -32.64
CA ASP A 277 -12.52 -11.51 -33.74
C ASP A 277 -13.40 -11.38 -35.01
N GLY A 278 -14.59 -10.82 -34.88
CA GLY A 278 -15.59 -10.69 -35.93
C GLY A 278 -16.28 -12.02 -36.23
N ARG A 279 -16.51 -12.27 -37.52
CA ARG A 279 -17.10 -13.53 -37.99
C ARG A 279 -16.02 -14.59 -38.16
N THR A 280 -16.10 -15.64 -37.38
CA THR A 280 -15.23 -16.83 -37.47
C THR A 280 -16.08 -18.08 -37.80
N VAL A 281 -15.45 -19.25 -37.99
CA VAL A 281 -16.13 -20.50 -38.36
C VAL A 281 -17.07 -21.00 -37.25
N GLY A 282 -16.72 -20.75 -35.99
CA GLY A 282 -17.59 -20.90 -34.84
C GLY A 282 -17.24 -19.82 -33.82
N ILE A 283 -18.19 -19.45 -32.95
CA ILE A 283 -18.02 -18.31 -32.03
C ILE A 283 -16.77 -18.41 -31.13
N MET A 284 -16.28 -19.64 -30.86
CA MET A 284 -15.08 -19.91 -30.07
C MET A 284 -13.79 -20.07 -30.89
N SER A 285 -13.85 -19.99 -32.21
CA SER A 285 -12.67 -20.08 -33.07
C SER A 285 -11.95 -18.73 -33.10
N PRO A 286 -10.62 -18.69 -32.90
CA PRO A 286 -9.84 -17.44 -32.91
C PRO A 286 -9.68 -16.86 -34.32
N ASN A 287 -9.34 -15.58 -34.42
CA ASN A 287 -9.01 -14.91 -35.69
C ASN A 287 -7.63 -14.24 -35.65
N GLY A 288 -6.63 -14.91 -36.23
CA GLY A 288 -5.25 -14.41 -36.27
C GLY A 288 -5.08 -13.07 -37.02
N ALA A 289 -5.93 -12.75 -38.00
CA ALA A 289 -5.89 -11.47 -38.69
C ALA A 289 -6.37 -10.32 -37.77
N ALA A 290 -7.47 -10.56 -37.02
CA ALA A 290 -7.98 -9.61 -36.03
C ALA A 290 -6.96 -9.38 -34.90
N GLN A 291 -6.28 -10.43 -34.44
CA GLN A 291 -5.18 -10.33 -33.47
C GLN A 291 -4.02 -9.46 -34.02
N ALA A 292 -3.55 -9.72 -35.24
CA ALA A 292 -2.47 -8.93 -35.84
C ALA A 292 -2.85 -7.45 -36.02
N ASP A 293 -4.08 -7.17 -36.47
CA ASP A 293 -4.57 -5.79 -36.62
C ASP A 293 -4.69 -5.06 -35.28
N MET A 294 -5.09 -5.78 -34.23
CA MET A 294 -5.09 -5.29 -32.86
C MET A 294 -3.69 -4.94 -32.37
N PHE A 295 -2.70 -5.81 -32.57
CA PHE A 295 -1.32 -5.53 -32.17
C PHE A 295 -0.79 -4.27 -32.85
N ARG A 296 -1.04 -4.12 -34.16
CA ARG A 296 -0.67 -2.91 -34.91
C ARG A 296 -1.38 -1.67 -34.37
N LEU A 297 -2.67 -1.77 -34.02
CA LEU A 297 -3.43 -0.67 -33.44
C LEU A 297 -2.86 -0.22 -32.09
N ALA A 298 -2.58 -1.17 -31.20
CA ALA A 298 -1.99 -0.89 -29.89
C ALA A 298 -0.62 -0.21 -30.03
N CYS A 299 0.26 -0.72 -30.91
CA CYS A 299 1.56 -0.10 -31.19
C CYS A 299 1.42 1.33 -31.72
N ARG A 300 0.56 1.55 -32.72
CA ARG A 300 0.32 2.89 -33.29
C ARG A 300 -0.20 3.89 -32.26
N THR A 301 -1.20 3.49 -31.46
CA THR A 301 -1.83 4.38 -30.47
C THR A 301 -0.94 4.66 -29.25
N SER A 302 -0.01 3.76 -28.95
CA SER A 302 0.94 3.90 -27.82
C SER A 302 2.28 4.53 -28.22
N GLY A 303 2.52 4.72 -29.52
CA GLY A 303 3.81 5.20 -30.04
C GLY A 303 4.97 4.21 -29.80
N VAL A 304 4.66 2.92 -29.70
CA VAL A 304 5.64 1.84 -29.45
C VAL A 304 5.97 1.17 -30.78
N ASP A 305 7.26 1.11 -31.10
CA ASP A 305 7.76 0.36 -32.26
C ASP A 305 7.66 -1.15 -31.98
N PRO A 306 6.95 -1.93 -32.81
CA PRO A 306 6.93 -3.39 -32.69
C PRO A 306 8.32 -4.02 -32.66
N ALA A 307 9.34 -3.44 -33.32
CA ALA A 307 10.71 -3.93 -33.31
C ALA A 307 11.43 -3.74 -31.96
N GLY A 308 10.97 -2.80 -31.12
CA GLY A 308 11.51 -2.54 -29.78
C GLY A 308 10.98 -3.49 -28.70
N VAL A 309 9.88 -4.20 -28.94
CA VAL A 309 9.30 -5.13 -27.96
C VAL A 309 10.20 -6.36 -27.80
N GLY A 310 10.70 -6.57 -26.59
CA GLY A 310 11.65 -7.65 -26.27
C GLY A 310 11.01 -8.93 -25.74
N TYR A 311 9.80 -8.83 -25.18
CA TYR A 311 9.07 -9.94 -24.59
C TYR A 311 7.56 -9.82 -24.83
N ILE A 312 6.90 -10.96 -25.01
CA ILE A 312 5.45 -11.06 -25.16
C ILE A 312 4.94 -12.15 -24.22
N GLU A 313 4.08 -11.75 -23.29
CA GLU A 313 3.26 -12.67 -22.52
C GLU A 313 2.00 -12.97 -23.33
N ALA A 314 2.01 -14.14 -23.97
CA ALA A 314 0.96 -14.61 -24.85
C ALA A 314 -0.28 -15.06 -24.07
N HIS A 315 -1.42 -15.12 -24.76
CA HIS A 315 -2.59 -15.80 -24.24
C HIS A 315 -2.29 -17.30 -24.07
N GLY A 316 -1.71 -17.97 -25.06
CA GLY A 316 -1.00 -19.24 -24.92
C GLY A 316 -1.72 -20.29 -24.07
N THR A 317 -2.90 -20.72 -24.48
CA THR A 317 -3.72 -21.66 -23.70
C THR A 317 -3.25 -23.11 -23.80
N GLY A 318 -2.36 -23.45 -24.73
CA GLY A 318 -1.98 -24.84 -24.98
C GLY A 318 -3.00 -25.58 -25.84
N THR A 319 -3.68 -24.85 -26.73
CA THR A 319 -4.67 -25.45 -27.65
C THR A 319 -4.06 -25.72 -29.03
N PRO A 320 -4.38 -26.85 -29.69
CA PRO A 320 -3.81 -27.21 -30.99
C PRO A 320 -4.03 -26.15 -32.08
N THR A 321 -5.14 -25.42 -32.02
CA THR A 321 -5.50 -24.38 -32.99
C THR A 321 -5.14 -22.97 -32.52
N GLY A 322 -5.31 -22.67 -31.23
CA GLY A 322 -5.09 -21.34 -30.68
C GLY A 322 -3.61 -20.96 -30.68
N ASP A 323 -2.73 -21.85 -30.22
CA ASP A 323 -1.30 -21.54 -30.12
C ASP A 323 -0.67 -21.22 -31.49
N PRO A 324 -0.86 -22.02 -32.57
CA PRO A 324 -0.32 -21.66 -33.89
C PRO A 324 -0.93 -20.39 -34.48
N THR A 325 -2.23 -20.15 -34.24
CA THR A 325 -2.93 -18.93 -34.70
C THR A 325 -2.34 -17.68 -34.06
N GLU A 326 -2.15 -17.71 -32.74
CA GLU A 326 -1.57 -16.63 -31.98
C GLU A 326 -0.11 -16.37 -32.37
N VAL A 327 0.71 -17.42 -32.43
CA VAL A 327 2.13 -17.28 -32.80
C VAL A 327 2.26 -16.73 -34.22
N GLY A 328 1.40 -17.15 -35.16
CA GLY A 328 1.35 -16.60 -36.50
C GLY A 328 1.03 -15.09 -36.52
N ALA A 329 0.05 -14.64 -35.72
CA ALA A 329 -0.29 -13.23 -35.61
C ALA A 329 0.84 -12.40 -34.99
N LEU A 330 1.49 -12.93 -33.94
CA LEU A 330 2.64 -12.30 -33.29
C LEU A 330 3.85 -12.21 -34.24
N ALA A 331 4.13 -13.26 -35.02
CA ALA A 331 5.24 -13.30 -35.97
C ALA A 331 5.10 -12.22 -37.04
N GLN A 332 3.88 -11.97 -37.53
CA GLN A 332 3.59 -10.93 -38.53
C GLN A 332 3.86 -9.50 -38.04
N VAL A 333 3.85 -9.25 -36.72
CA VAL A 333 3.95 -7.90 -36.16
C VAL A 333 5.25 -7.72 -35.39
N TYR A 334 5.53 -8.58 -34.42
CA TYR A 334 6.69 -8.49 -33.55
C TYR A 334 7.88 -9.32 -34.05
N GLY A 335 7.64 -10.40 -34.80
CA GLY A 335 8.70 -11.22 -35.37
C GLY A 335 9.26 -10.70 -36.70
N ALA A 336 8.53 -9.79 -37.36
CA ALA A 336 8.86 -9.32 -38.70
C ALA A 336 10.29 -8.73 -38.77
N GLY A 337 11.12 -9.31 -39.65
CA GLY A 337 12.50 -8.87 -39.87
C GLY A 337 13.51 -9.26 -38.79
N ARG A 338 13.14 -10.11 -37.82
CA ARG A 338 14.03 -10.56 -36.73
C ARG A 338 14.59 -11.96 -36.97
N ALA A 339 15.86 -12.15 -36.63
CA ALA A 339 16.54 -13.45 -36.72
C ALA A 339 17.59 -13.61 -35.61
N GLY A 340 18.07 -14.84 -35.38
CA GLY A 340 19.15 -15.12 -34.43
C GLY A 340 18.85 -14.63 -33.01
N ALA A 341 19.78 -13.85 -32.44
CA ALA A 341 19.68 -13.31 -31.08
C ALA A 341 18.63 -12.19 -30.94
N ASP A 342 18.20 -11.57 -32.05
CA ASP A 342 17.24 -10.46 -32.06
C ASP A 342 15.78 -10.93 -31.99
N ARG A 343 15.54 -12.25 -32.09
CA ARG A 343 14.20 -12.86 -32.01
C ARG A 343 13.49 -12.41 -30.73
N CYS A 344 12.23 -12.00 -30.87
CA CYS A 344 11.41 -11.59 -29.74
C CYS A 344 11.09 -12.81 -28.86
N ARG A 345 11.16 -12.65 -27.55
CA ARG A 345 10.87 -13.75 -26.61
C ARG A 345 9.37 -13.82 -26.38
N ILE A 346 8.80 -15.02 -26.40
CA ILE A 346 7.38 -15.25 -26.11
C ILE A 346 7.23 -16.29 -25.00
N GLY A 347 6.28 -16.12 -24.10
CA GLY A 347 5.97 -17.07 -23.05
C GLY A 347 4.51 -16.98 -22.62
N SER A 348 4.10 -17.85 -21.68
CA SER A 348 2.82 -17.73 -21.00
C SER A 348 2.94 -18.12 -19.53
N VAL A 349 2.12 -17.54 -18.68
CA VAL A 349 1.98 -17.85 -17.25
C VAL A 349 1.13 -19.10 -17.01
N LYS A 350 0.29 -19.47 -17.98
CA LYS A 350 -0.71 -20.53 -17.81
C LYS A 350 -0.13 -21.92 -17.54
N PRO A 351 1.04 -22.32 -18.08
CA PRO A 351 1.67 -23.58 -17.68
C PRO A 351 2.00 -23.66 -16.19
N ASN A 352 2.26 -22.51 -15.54
CA ASN A 352 2.59 -22.44 -14.12
C ASN A 352 1.33 -22.53 -13.22
N ILE A 353 0.30 -21.75 -13.55
CA ILE A 353 -0.85 -21.51 -12.66
C ILE A 353 -2.19 -22.00 -13.24
N GLY A 354 -2.20 -22.67 -14.37
CA GLY A 354 -3.43 -22.95 -15.12
C GLY A 354 -4.02 -21.68 -15.75
N HIS A 355 -5.20 -21.83 -16.35
CA HIS A 355 -5.93 -20.73 -16.93
C HIS A 355 -6.93 -20.17 -15.92
N LEU A 356 -6.62 -19.00 -15.35
CA LEU A 356 -7.48 -18.29 -14.40
C LEU A 356 -8.64 -17.52 -15.04
N GLU A 357 -9.00 -17.85 -16.28
CA GLU A 357 -10.14 -17.29 -17.01
C GLU A 357 -10.31 -15.76 -16.82
N GLY A 358 -11.32 -15.31 -16.06
CA GLY A 358 -11.58 -13.89 -15.77
C GLY A 358 -10.40 -13.13 -15.15
N GLY A 359 -9.49 -13.81 -14.44
CA GLY A 359 -8.24 -13.29 -13.89
C GLY A 359 -6.98 -13.57 -14.71
N ALA A 360 -7.08 -14.23 -15.86
CA ALA A 360 -5.89 -14.69 -16.61
C ALA A 360 -5.03 -13.54 -17.15
N GLY A 361 -5.66 -12.49 -17.67
CA GLY A 361 -4.95 -11.38 -18.30
C GLY A 361 -4.13 -10.55 -17.31
N VAL A 362 -4.64 -10.33 -16.09
CA VAL A 362 -3.91 -9.58 -15.06
C VAL A 362 -2.76 -10.41 -14.49
N MET A 363 -2.87 -11.74 -14.41
CA MET A 363 -1.73 -12.56 -14.00
C MET A 363 -0.60 -12.54 -15.02
N GLY A 364 -0.92 -12.55 -16.31
CA GLY A 364 0.06 -12.28 -17.37
C GLY A 364 0.70 -10.91 -17.22
N LEU A 365 -0.10 -9.87 -16.96
CA LEU A 365 0.39 -8.52 -16.68
C LEU A 365 1.35 -8.47 -15.48
N ILE A 366 0.99 -9.09 -14.36
CA ILE A 366 1.79 -9.14 -13.13
C ILE A 366 3.13 -9.83 -13.42
N LYS A 367 3.14 -10.99 -14.09
CA LYS A 367 4.36 -11.66 -14.52
C LYS A 367 5.25 -10.75 -15.35
N THR A 368 4.67 -10.03 -16.31
CA THR A 368 5.42 -9.11 -17.19
C THR A 368 5.97 -7.91 -16.44
N VAL A 369 5.21 -7.33 -15.50
CA VAL A 369 5.70 -6.24 -14.63
C VAL A 369 6.87 -6.73 -13.78
N LEU A 370 6.77 -7.93 -13.18
CA LEU A 370 7.86 -8.52 -12.41
C LEU A 370 9.09 -8.80 -13.28
N ALA A 371 8.91 -9.30 -14.50
CA ALA A 371 10.00 -9.53 -15.45
C ALA A 371 10.74 -8.23 -15.82
N LEU A 372 10.01 -7.13 -16.04
CA LEU A 372 10.60 -5.80 -16.25
C LEU A 372 11.32 -5.30 -14.99
N HIS A 373 10.69 -5.43 -13.82
CA HIS A 373 11.22 -4.94 -12.54
C HIS A 373 12.50 -5.68 -12.11
N HIS A 374 12.54 -7.00 -12.30
CA HIS A 374 13.69 -7.83 -11.97
C HIS A 374 14.69 -7.96 -13.13
N GLU A 375 14.41 -7.34 -14.27
CA GLU A 375 15.26 -7.37 -15.47
C GLU A 375 15.61 -8.82 -15.91
N MET A 376 14.64 -9.73 -15.82
CA MET A 376 14.81 -11.17 -16.09
C MET A 376 13.54 -11.75 -16.73
N ILE A 377 13.70 -12.77 -17.56
CA ILE A 377 12.58 -13.47 -18.21
C ILE A 377 12.53 -14.92 -17.69
N PRO A 378 11.43 -15.33 -17.04
CA PRO A 378 11.26 -16.71 -16.56
C PRO A 378 11.12 -17.71 -17.71
N PRO A 379 11.43 -19.00 -17.46
CA PRO A 379 11.21 -20.07 -18.43
C PRO A 379 9.72 -20.32 -18.67
N THR A 380 9.38 -20.92 -19.81
CA THR A 380 8.06 -21.51 -20.05
C THR A 380 8.00 -22.87 -19.36
N ALA A 381 7.21 -22.95 -18.28
CA ALA A 381 7.14 -24.17 -17.47
C ALA A 381 6.60 -25.37 -18.28
N GLY A 382 7.20 -26.54 -18.05
CA GLY A 382 6.73 -27.81 -18.60
C GLY A 382 6.90 -28.02 -20.11
N LEU A 383 7.50 -27.07 -20.85
CA LEU A 383 7.77 -27.22 -22.28
C LEU A 383 8.83 -28.32 -22.51
N ARG A 384 8.51 -29.30 -23.35
CA ARG A 384 9.38 -30.43 -23.70
C ARG A 384 9.81 -30.37 -25.15
N GLN A 385 8.86 -30.16 -26.06
CA GLN A 385 9.10 -30.13 -27.49
C GLN A 385 8.18 -29.10 -28.14
N LEU A 386 8.75 -28.14 -28.84
CA LEU A 386 7.97 -27.15 -29.58
C LEU A 386 7.07 -27.81 -30.65
N THR A 387 5.86 -27.28 -30.80
CA THR A 387 4.92 -27.74 -31.84
C THR A 387 5.47 -27.51 -33.24
N GLY A 388 5.31 -28.51 -34.12
CA GLY A 388 5.66 -28.42 -35.54
C GLY A 388 4.64 -27.64 -36.38
N ALA A 389 3.52 -27.20 -35.78
CA ALA A 389 2.51 -26.38 -36.46
C ALA A 389 2.94 -24.91 -36.66
N VAL A 390 4.09 -24.52 -36.11
CA VAL A 390 4.69 -23.18 -36.22
C VAL A 390 6.06 -23.32 -36.87
N ASP A 391 6.35 -22.46 -37.85
CA ASP A 391 7.70 -22.28 -38.39
C ASP A 391 8.53 -21.40 -37.45
N TRP A 392 9.08 -22.00 -36.41
CA TRP A 392 9.84 -21.28 -35.38
C TRP A 392 11.09 -20.59 -35.94
N ASP A 393 11.76 -21.21 -36.91
CA ASP A 393 13.02 -20.70 -37.47
C ASP A 393 12.83 -19.39 -38.22
N ASN A 394 11.70 -19.24 -38.92
CA ASN A 394 11.37 -18.03 -39.68
C ASN A 394 10.38 -17.09 -38.97
N SER A 395 9.82 -17.47 -37.82
CA SER A 395 8.84 -16.67 -37.08
C SER A 395 9.38 -15.35 -36.54
N GLY A 396 10.69 -15.22 -36.33
CA GLY A 396 11.29 -14.11 -35.60
C GLY A 396 10.98 -14.11 -34.09
N LEU A 397 10.39 -15.19 -33.56
CA LEU A 397 9.99 -15.37 -32.16
C LEU A 397 10.71 -16.55 -31.55
N ARG A 398 11.00 -16.56 -30.24
CA ARG A 398 11.60 -17.70 -29.54
C ARG A 398 11.00 -17.90 -28.15
N VAL A 399 10.98 -19.14 -27.66
CA VAL A 399 10.42 -19.48 -26.35
C VAL A 399 11.55 -19.69 -25.33
N PRO A 400 11.60 -18.94 -24.23
CA PRO A 400 12.57 -19.16 -23.16
C PRO A 400 12.30 -20.50 -22.45
N THR A 401 13.33 -21.34 -22.32
CA THR A 401 13.30 -22.62 -21.59
C THR A 401 14.08 -22.58 -20.27
N GLU A 402 14.87 -21.53 -20.06
CA GLU A 402 15.65 -21.27 -18.85
C GLU A 402 15.46 -19.82 -18.42
N VAL A 403 15.76 -19.51 -17.16
CA VAL A 403 15.80 -18.12 -16.68
C VAL A 403 16.90 -17.39 -17.44
N GLU A 404 16.54 -16.30 -18.13
CA GLU A 404 17.50 -15.49 -18.87
C GLU A 404 17.50 -14.03 -18.40
N PRO A 405 18.67 -13.39 -18.25
CA PRO A 405 18.74 -11.96 -18.03
C PRO A 405 18.10 -11.20 -19.19
N TRP A 406 17.38 -10.13 -18.88
CA TRP A 406 16.87 -9.21 -19.89
C TRP A 406 17.83 -8.02 -19.93
N PRO A 407 18.82 -7.96 -20.84
CA PRO A 407 19.81 -6.89 -20.83
C PRO A 407 19.20 -5.53 -21.21
N ARG A 408 19.70 -4.47 -20.58
CA ARG A 408 19.41 -3.09 -20.96
C ARG A 408 20.13 -2.79 -22.27
N THR A 409 19.42 -2.20 -23.22
CA THR A 409 19.98 -1.74 -24.50
C THR A 409 19.92 -0.22 -24.57
N GLY A 410 20.22 0.37 -25.73
CA GLY A 410 20.03 1.81 -25.95
C GLY A 410 18.56 2.27 -25.95
N ILE A 411 17.60 1.35 -25.81
CA ILE A 411 16.17 1.62 -25.69
C ILE A 411 15.61 0.97 -24.40
N PRO A 412 14.58 1.56 -23.77
CA PRO A 412 13.89 0.94 -22.64
C PRO A 412 13.37 -0.46 -22.99
N ARG A 413 13.40 -1.38 -22.02
CA ARG A 413 12.79 -2.70 -22.20
C ARG A 413 11.28 -2.55 -22.35
N GLN A 414 10.75 -3.14 -23.42
CA GLN A 414 9.32 -3.10 -23.72
C GLN A 414 8.75 -4.50 -23.83
N ALA A 415 7.52 -4.66 -23.34
CA ALA A 415 6.80 -5.91 -23.33
C ALA A 415 5.38 -5.75 -23.90
N ALA A 416 4.77 -6.86 -24.29
CA ALA A 416 3.35 -6.93 -24.59
C ALA A 416 2.67 -8.04 -23.78
N VAL A 417 1.37 -7.86 -23.50
CA VAL A 417 0.53 -8.84 -22.81
C VAL A 417 -0.75 -9.04 -23.63
N CYS A 418 -1.05 -10.29 -23.95
CA CYS A 418 -2.21 -10.69 -24.74
C CYS A 418 -3.24 -11.43 -23.89
N SER A 419 -4.54 -11.16 -24.10
CA SER A 419 -5.60 -12.04 -23.61
C SER A 419 -6.81 -12.06 -24.54
N TYR A 420 -7.35 -13.26 -24.80
CA TYR A 420 -8.46 -13.48 -25.72
C TYR A 420 -9.59 -14.20 -25.00
N GLY A 421 -10.80 -13.67 -25.08
CA GLY A 421 -12.00 -14.33 -24.59
C GLY A 421 -12.50 -15.34 -25.62
N TYR A 422 -13.03 -16.48 -25.19
CA TYR A 422 -13.62 -17.46 -26.10
C TYR A 422 -14.85 -16.93 -26.86
N GLY A 423 -15.43 -15.80 -26.45
CA GLY A 423 -16.46 -15.08 -27.21
C GLY A 423 -15.90 -14.14 -28.31
N GLY A 424 -14.58 -14.13 -28.50
CA GLY A 424 -13.87 -13.38 -29.52
C GLY A 424 -13.35 -12.00 -29.10
N THR A 425 -13.53 -11.57 -27.86
CA THR A 425 -12.94 -10.30 -27.37
C THR A 425 -11.42 -10.42 -27.25
N ILE A 426 -10.69 -9.51 -27.89
CA ILE A 426 -9.22 -9.44 -27.85
C ILE A 426 -8.81 -8.25 -27.00
N ALA A 427 -7.85 -8.42 -26.10
CA ALA A 427 -7.18 -7.35 -25.37
C ALA A 427 -5.66 -7.45 -25.48
N HIS A 428 -5.00 -6.31 -25.68
CA HIS A 428 -3.55 -6.21 -25.84
C HIS A 428 -2.99 -4.99 -25.13
N ILE A 429 -2.01 -5.16 -24.24
CA ILE A 429 -1.38 -4.07 -23.47
C ILE A 429 0.13 -4.04 -23.71
N LEU A 430 0.67 -2.84 -23.90
CA LEU A 430 2.09 -2.56 -24.08
C LEU A 430 2.67 -1.93 -22.82
N LEU A 431 3.76 -2.52 -22.33
CA LEU A 431 4.48 -2.07 -21.15
C LEU A 431 5.90 -1.64 -21.50
N GLU A 432 6.45 -0.79 -20.65
CA GLU A 432 7.83 -0.35 -20.64
C GLU A 432 8.39 -0.46 -19.21
N GLU A 433 9.69 -0.68 -19.08
CA GLU A 433 10.37 -0.62 -17.78
C GLU A 433 10.14 0.73 -17.08
N ALA A 434 10.19 0.72 -15.75
CA ALA A 434 10.06 1.94 -14.97
C ALA A 434 11.17 2.96 -15.32
N PRO A 435 10.89 4.28 -15.26
CA PRO A 435 11.91 5.30 -15.39
C PRO A 435 13.05 5.05 -14.40
N ALA A 436 14.29 5.34 -14.81
CA ALA A 436 15.44 5.20 -13.92
C ALA A 436 15.22 6.07 -12.68
N GLN A 437 14.99 5.42 -11.54
CA GLN A 437 14.80 6.12 -10.28
C GLN A 437 16.13 6.77 -9.94
N GLN A 438 16.18 8.12 -9.89
CA GLN A 438 17.33 8.80 -9.31
C GLN A 438 17.42 8.31 -7.87
N VAL A 439 18.43 7.51 -7.55
CA VAL A 439 18.74 7.12 -6.18
C VAL A 439 19.18 8.39 -5.48
N SER A 440 18.21 9.17 -5.00
CA SER A 440 18.47 10.18 -4.00
C SER A 440 18.97 9.39 -2.80
N ARG A 441 20.28 9.52 -2.51
CA ARG A 441 20.83 9.04 -1.25
C ARG A 441 19.95 9.64 -0.17
N SER A 442 19.13 8.80 0.45
CA SER A 442 18.39 9.22 1.63
C SER A 442 19.44 9.75 2.60
N PRO A 443 19.21 10.93 3.23
CA PRO A 443 20.15 11.44 4.20
C PRO A 443 20.47 10.33 5.20
N GLU A 444 21.76 10.07 5.43
CA GLU A 444 22.17 9.08 6.42
C GLU A 444 21.58 9.51 7.76
N VAL A 445 20.55 8.81 8.21
CA VAL A 445 19.98 9.00 9.54
C VAL A 445 20.96 8.36 10.50
N SER A 446 21.70 9.20 11.23
CA SER A 446 22.58 8.76 12.30
C SER A 446 21.78 8.59 13.60
N GLY A 447 21.99 7.46 14.29
CA GLY A 447 21.35 7.15 15.56
C GLY A 447 20.04 6.34 15.46
N PRO A 448 19.42 6.02 16.61
CA PRO A 448 18.27 5.14 16.68
C PRO A 448 17.00 5.74 16.04
N VAL A 449 16.26 4.90 15.33
CA VAL A 449 14.96 5.25 14.74
C VAL A 449 13.81 4.52 15.42
N ILE A 450 12.62 5.10 15.34
CA ILE A 450 11.38 4.49 15.83
C ILE A 450 10.73 3.74 14.68
N VAL A 451 10.64 2.42 14.78
CA VAL A 451 9.97 1.55 13.81
C VAL A 451 8.57 1.20 14.33
N PRO A 452 7.50 1.80 13.79
CA PRO A 452 6.14 1.57 14.28
C PRO A 452 5.54 0.30 13.66
N LEU A 453 4.77 -0.44 14.45
CA LEU A 453 3.87 -1.49 13.99
C LEU A 453 2.49 -1.25 14.58
N SER A 454 1.45 -1.64 13.84
CA SER A 454 0.09 -1.53 14.36
C SER A 454 -0.84 -2.58 13.74
N ALA A 455 -1.76 -3.08 14.54
CA ALA A 455 -2.80 -3.98 14.11
C ALA A 455 -4.10 -3.76 14.89
N ARG A 456 -5.15 -4.48 14.51
CA ARG A 456 -6.45 -4.45 15.22
C ARG A 456 -6.48 -5.29 16.50
N SER A 457 -5.54 -6.22 16.67
CA SER A 457 -5.43 -7.06 17.86
C SER A 457 -3.97 -7.36 18.18
N ALA A 458 -3.69 -7.69 19.45
CA ALA A 458 -2.34 -8.06 19.89
C ALA A 458 -1.79 -9.29 19.14
N GLN A 459 -2.65 -10.26 18.82
CA GLN A 459 -2.28 -11.46 18.07
C GLN A 459 -1.84 -11.13 16.64
N ARG A 460 -2.55 -10.22 15.97
CA ARG A 460 -2.19 -9.76 14.62
C ARG A 460 -0.90 -8.94 14.64
N LEU A 461 -0.73 -8.11 15.67
CA LEU A 461 0.50 -7.34 15.86
C LEU A 461 1.72 -8.26 16.04
N ALA A 462 1.57 -9.34 16.82
CA ALA A 462 2.62 -10.34 17.01
C ALA A 462 2.98 -11.04 15.69
N ARG A 463 2.00 -11.45 14.89
CA ARG A 463 2.24 -12.04 13.56
C ARG A 463 2.91 -11.08 12.58
N GLN A 464 2.52 -9.81 12.58
CA GLN A 464 3.20 -8.79 11.77
C GLN A 464 4.65 -8.59 12.20
N ALA A 465 4.92 -8.64 13.51
CA ALA A 465 6.28 -8.53 14.04
C ALA A 465 7.15 -9.71 13.59
N GLU A 466 6.61 -10.93 13.67
CA GLU A 466 7.26 -12.15 13.18
C GLU A 466 7.56 -12.07 11.68
N ALA A 467 6.57 -11.73 10.86
CA ALA A 467 6.74 -11.59 9.42
C ALA A 467 7.77 -10.52 9.04
N LEU A 468 7.79 -9.38 9.74
CA LEU A 468 8.79 -8.35 9.51
C LEU A 468 10.19 -8.81 9.96
N ALA A 469 10.31 -9.53 11.08
CA ALA A 469 11.57 -10.08 11.53
C ALA A 469 12.14 -11.06 10.51
N ASP A 470 11.32 -11.96 9.97
CA ASP A 470 11.73 -12.92 8.93
C ASP A 470 12.14 -12.23 7.63
N HIS A 471 11.38 -11.22 7.20
CA HIS A 471 11.75 -10.39 6.05
C HIS A 471 13.13 -9.74 6.25
N LEU A 472 13.37 -9.15 7.43
CA LEU A 472 14.64 -8.52 7.75
C LEU A 472 15.78 -9.54 7.80
N ARG A 473 15.56 -10.77 8.28
CA ARG A 473 16.55 -11.84 8.30
C ARG A 473 16.97 -12.27 6.89
N ALA A 474 16.02 -12.39 5.98
CA ALA A 474 16.26 -12.76 4.58
C ALA A 474 16.95 -11.64 3.78
N GLY A 475 16.78 -10.38 4.19
CA GLY A 475 17.34 -9.21 3.51
C GLY A 475 18.50 -8.51 4.23
N HIS A 476 18.81 -7.30 3.77
CA HIS A 476 19.90 -6.44 4.24
C HIS A 476 19.44 -5.02 4.57
N GLN A 477 18.14 -4.81 4.77
CA GLN A 477 17.56 -3.49 5.03
C GLN A 477 17.90 -3.03 6.45
N GLU A 478 18.38 -1.80 6.56
CA GLU A 478 18.60 -1.12 7.84
C GLU A 478 17.30 -0.55 8.43
N PRO A 479 17.23 -0.26 9.74
CA PRO A 479 16.00 0.22 10.39
C PRO A 479 15.40 1.51 9.80
N ALA A 480 16.23 2.46 9.35
CA ALA A 480 15.77 3.78 8.87
C ALA A 480 14.82 3.71 7.65
N PRO A 481 15.14 3.04 6.53
CA PRO A 481 14.21 2.90 5.40
C PRO A 481 12.94 2.12 5.76
N VAL A 482 13.05 1.14 6.68
CA VAL A 482 11.88 0.39 7.19
C VAL A 482 10.96 1.32 7.97
N ALA A 483 11.51 2.09 8.91
CA ALA A 483 10.77 3.09 9.68
C ALA A 483 10.07 4.10 8.76
N ALA A 484 10.79 4.66 7.77
CA ALA A 484 10.22 5.62 6.83
C ALA A 484 8.99 5.07 6.12
N THR A 485 9.07 3.81 5.67
CA THR A 485 7.96 3.11 5.01
C THR A 485 6.79 2.89 5.98
N LEU A 486 7.03 2.35 7.18
CA LEU A 486 5.96 2.05 8.13
C LEU A 486 5.29 3.32 8.69
N TRP A 487 6.01 4.44 8.78
CA TRP A 487 5.42 5.72 9.17
C TRP A 487 4.50 6.30 8.10
N THR A 488 4.93 6.29 6.84
CA THR A 488 4.31 7.10 5.78
C THR A 488 3.46 6.32 4.80
N ARG A 489 3.66 5.00 4.71
CA ARG A 489 3.07 4.13 3.67
C ARG A 489 2.21 3.00 4.26
N ARG A 490 1.80 3.10 5.52
CA ARG A 490 0.93 2.13 6.22
C ARG A 490 -0.14 2.82 7.04
N SER A 491 -1.25 2.11 7.26
CA SER A 491 -2.32 2.53 8.18
C SER A 491 -1.88 2.33 9.64
N HIS A 492 -2.29 3.24 10.54
CA HIS A 492 -1.96 3.18 11.96
C HIS A 492 -3.16 2.77 12.82
N GLU A 493 -3.24 1.48 13.16
CA GLU A 493 -4.34 0.83 13.87
C GLU A 493 -4.28 1.01 15.41
N PRO A 494 -5.33 0.65 16.17
CA PRO A 494 -5.42 0.95 17.61
C PRO A 494 -4.42 0.20 18.50
N VAL A 495 -4.04 -1.04 18.17
CA VAL A 495 -3.04 -1.81 18.93
C VAL A 495 -1.68 -1.57 18.29
N ARG A 496 -0.75 -0.95 19.01
CA ARG A 496 0.51 -0.43 18.46
C ARG A 496 1.73 -0.94 19.23
N ALA A 497 2.82 -1.08 18.50
CA ALA A 497 4.14 -1.21 19.06
C ALA A 497 5.12 -0.28 18.35
N ALA A 498 6.20 0.06 19.03
CA ALA A 498 7.32 0.79 18.48
C ALA A 498 8.60 0.13 18.96
N VAL A 499 9.48 -0.23 18.01
CA VAL A 499 10.84 -0.70 18.31
C VAL A 499 11.80 0.45 18.02
N VAL A 500 12.53 0.86 19.05
CA VAL A 500 13.63 1.82 18.92
C VAL A 500 14.90 1.04 18.62
N ALA A 501 15.46 1.22 17.43
CA ALA A 501 16.64 0.47 16.97
C ALA A 501 17.53 1.38 16.13
N GLU A 502 18.84 1.31 16.35
CA GLU A 502 19.86 1.91 15.49
C GLU A 502 20.33 0.90 14.44
N HIS A 503 20.41 -0.37 14.83
CA HIS A 503 20.93 -1.41 13.96
C HIS A 503 19.91 -2.53 13.69
N ARG A 504 20.04 -3.17 12.52
CA ARG A 504 19.18 -4.27 12.09
C ARG A 504 19.00 -5.38 13.14
N HIS A 505 20.07 -5.76 13.85
CA HIS A 505 19.99 -6.84 14.85
C HIS A 505 19.15 -6.46 16.08
N GLU A 506 19.16 -5.18 16.48
CA GLU A 506 18.33 -4.65 17.58
C GLU A 506 16.86 -4.63 17.17
N LEU A 507 16.58 -4.25 15.92
CA LEU A 507 15.23 -4.26 15.37
C LEU A 507 14.66 -5.69 15.36
N ILE A 508 15.42 -6.66 14.85
CA ILE A 508 15.01 -8.07 14.84
C ILE A 508 14.73 -8.57 16.26
N ALA A 509 15.61 -8.28 17.22
CA ALA A 509 15.42 -8.68 18.62
C ALA A 509 14.16 -8.06 19.25
N GLY A 510 13.86 -6.79 18.96
CA GLY A 510 12.65 -6.12 19.44
C GLY A 510 11.37 -6.69 18.82
N LEU A 511 11.41 -7.03 17.52
CA LEU A 511 10.30 -7.69 16.83
C LEU A 511 10.05 -9.10 17.34
N ASP A 512 11.11 -9.86 17.62
CA ASP A 512 11.03 -11.19 18.23
C ASP A 512 10.41 -11.17 19.62
N ALA A 513 10.81 -10.20 20.45
CA ALA A 513 10.21 -10.00 21.76
C ALA A 513 8.71 -9.66 21.63
N LEU A 514 8.35 -8.77 20.70
CA LEU A 514 6.97 -8.41 20.41
C LEU A 514 6.15 -9.63 19.93
N ALA A 515 6.70 -10.46 19.05
CA ALA A 515 6.05 -11.66 18.54
C ALA A 515 5.75 -12.68 19.66
N ARG A 516 6.66 -12.80 20.65
CA ARG A 516 6.46 -13.66 21.83
C ARG A 516 5.62 -13.03 22.95
N GLY A 517 5.21 -11.77 22.82
CA GLY A 517 4.51 -11.03 23.88
C GLY A 517 5.40 -10.71 25.09
N GLU A 518 6.71 -10.64 24.88
CA GLU A 518 7.73 -10.34 25.89
C GLU A 518 8.07 -8.84 25.90
N SER A 519 8.54 -8.33 27.04
CA SER A 519 9.15 -7.00 27.11
C SER A 519 10.57 -7.04 26.57
N GLY A 520 10.96 -6.03 25.78
CA GLY A 520 12.31 -5.89 25.23
C GLY A 520 12.90 -4.50 25.47
N SER A 521 14.22 -4.39 25.45
CA SER A 521 14.89 -3.07 25.41
C SER A 521 14.51 -2.35 24.12
N GLY A 522 14.07 -1.10 24.22
CA GLY A 522 13.63 -0.30 23.07
C GLY A 522 12.24 -0.68 22.51
N LEU A 523 11.58 -1.71 23.04
CA LEU A 523 10.21 -2.08 22.67
C LEU A 523 9.20 -1.35 23.56
N VAL A 524 8.27 -0.63 22.94
CA VAL A 524 7.13 0.01 23.61
C VAL A 524 5.85 -0.50 22.96
N THR A 525 4.89 -0.94 23.77
CA THR A 525 3.56 -1.37 23.31
C THR A 525 2.48 -0.48 23.92
N GLY A 526 1.36 -0.35 23.22
CA GLY A 526 0.22 0.42 23.70
C GLY A 526 -1.05 0.15 22.88
N GLU A 527 -2.19 0.41 23.49
CA GLU A 527 -3.50 0.31 22.85
C GLU A 527 -4.23 1.64 23.03
N LEU A 528 -4.86 2.14 21.97
CA LEU A 528 -5.70 3.34 22.01
C LEU A 528 -7.12 2.96 22.48
N PRO A 529 -7.52 3.30 23.73
CA PRO A 529 -8.85 2.97 24.20
C PRO A 529 -9.90 3.74 23.40
N GLY A 530 -10.80 3.03 22.72
CA GLY A 530 -11.84 3.65 21.88
C GLY A 530 -11.34 4.27 20.57
N GLY A 531 -10.09 3.99 20.16
CA GLY A 531 -9.56 4.39 18.86
C GLY A 531 -9.27 5.89 18.68
N GLN A 532 -9.39 6.70 19.73
CA GLN A 532 -9.07 8.13 19.69
C GLN A 532 -7.85 8.43 20.56
N ALA A 533 -6.92 9.22 20.02
CA ALA A 533 -5.83 9.76 20.81
C ALA A 533 -6.37 10.74 21.85
N ALA A 534 -6.00 10.57 23.12
CA ALA A 534 -6.30 11.54 24.15
C ALA A 534 -5.52 12.85 23.89
N ASP A 535 -6.10 13.98 24.32
CA ASP A 535 -5.40 15.26 24.32
C ASP A 535 -4.11 15.16 25.14
N ALA A 536 -2.97 15.46 24.52
CA ALA A 536 -1.67 15.41 25.19
C ALA A 536 -1.51 16.59 26.17
N VAL A 537 -1.07 16.30 27.40
CA VAL A 537 -0.73 17.31 28.40
C VAL A 537 0.79 17.43 28.51
N TRP A 538 1.31 18.63 28.33
CA TRP A 538 2.74 18.89 28.48
C TRP A 538 3.04 19.35 29.91
N VAL A 539 3.90 18.60 30.59
CA VAL A 539 4.30 18.90 31.98
C VAL A 539 5.72 19.43 31.98
N PHE A 540 5.87 20.70 32.29
CA PHE A 540 7.17 21.36 32.40
C PHE A 540 7.74 21.16 33.81
N SER A 541 8.93 20.55 33.90
CA SER A 541 9.61 20.26 35.16
C SER A 541 10.05 21.53 35.89
N GLY A 542 10.12 21.44 37.22
CA GLY A 542 10.66 22.51 38.06
C GLY A 542 12.18 22.45 38.21
N HIS A 543 12.70 23.27 39.13
CA HIS A 543 14.09 23.19 39.55
C HIS A 543 14.43 21.78 40.09
N GLY A 544 15.58 21.23 39.68
CA GLY A 544 16.05 19.90 40.09
C GLY A 544 16.14 18.85 38.97
N SER A 545 15.65 19.15 37.75
CA SER A 545 15.77 18.26 36.58
C SER A 545 17.01 18.51 35.72
N HIS A 546 17.90 19.41 36.13
CA HIS A 546 19.09 19.80 35.37
C HIS A 546 20.23 18.80 35.59
N TRP A 547 21.10 18.66 34.59
CA TRP A 547 22.32 17.86 34.67
C TRP A 547 23.35 18.42 33.69
N ALA A 548 24.64 18.19 33.97
CA ALA A 548 25.73 18.74 33.16
C ALA A 548 25.74 18.09 31.76
N GLY A 549 25.66 18.90 30.70
CA GLY A 549 25.58 18.43 29.32
C GLY A 549 24.17 18.19 28.79
N MET A 550 23.13 18.59 29.54
CA MET A 550 21.74 18.56 29.03
C MET A 550 21.62 19.33 27.72
N GLY A 551 20.92 18.76 26.72
CA GLY A 551 20.68 19.39 25.42
C GLY A 551 21.88 19.44 24.47
N ARG A 552 23.09 19.03 24.89
CA ARG A 552 24.29 19.06 24.05
C ARG A 552 24.14 18.25 22.77
N GLU A 553 23.60 17.05 22.86
CA GLU A 553 23.34 16.19 21.71
C GLU A 553 22.26 16.79 20.80
N LEU A 554 21.18 17.33 21.39
CA LEU A 554 20.10 17.98 20.65
C LEU A 554 20.59 19.24 19.90
N LEU A 555 21.55 19.98 20.44
CA LEU A 555 22.19 21.11 19.73
C LEU A 555 22.92 20.66 18.46
N GLN A 556 23.39 19.41 18.40
CA GLN A 556 24.13 18.87 17.27
C GLN A 556 23.20 18.16 16.28
N ALA A 557 22.24 17.38 16.79
CA ALA A 557 21.44 16.45 16.01
C ALA A 557 20.03 16.97 15.63
N GLU A 558 19.50 17.99 16.32
CA GLU A 558 18.11 18.45 16.13
C GLU A 558 18.06 19.93 15.73
N PRO A 559 17.95 20.23 14.41
CA PRO A 559 17.98 21.58 13.88
C PRO A 559 16.96 22.54 14.50
N THR A 560 15.77 22.04 14.83
CA THR A 560 14.74 22.88 15.46
C THR A 560 15.09 23.24 16.90
N PHE A 561 15.68 22.31 17.65
CA PHE A 561 16.18 22.58 18.98
C PHE A 561 17.30 23.63 18.92
N ALA A 562 18.30 23.41 18.06
CA ALA A 562 19.43 24.32 17.87
C ALA A 562 18.97 25.73 17.51
N ARG A 563 18.09 25.87 16.51
CA ARG A 563 17.53 27.15 16.09
C ARG A 563 16.82 27.88 17.23
N VAL A 564 16.00 27.17 18.03
CA VAL A 564 15.29 27.77 19.16
C VAL A 564 16.24 28.21 20.27
N ILE A 565 17.30 27.43 20.54
CA ILE A 565 18.34 27.86 21.48
C ILE A 565 19.06 29.09 20.96
N ASP A 566 19.40 29.14 19.66
CA ASP A 566 20.10 30.29 19.04
C ASP A 566 19.25 31.57 19.11
N GLU A 567 17.94 31.47 18.88
CA GLU A 567 17.00 32.58 19.03
C GLU A 567 16.91 33.10 20.49
N ILE A 568 16.98 32.19 21.47
CA ILE A 568 16.93 32.54 22.90
C ILE A 568 18.28 33.07 23.38
N ASP A 569 19.38 32.63 22.78
CA ASP A 569 20.76 32.96 23.18
C ASP A 569 21.05 34.46 23.14
N GLU A 570 20.58 35.15 22.09
CA GLU A 570 20.70 36.60 21.97
C GLU A 570 20.09 37.34 23.16
N VAL A 571 18.96 36.83 23.68
CA VAL A 571 18.25 37.43 24.82
C VAL A 571 18.96 37.11 26.12
N PHE A 572 19.50 35.89 26.25
CA PHE A 572 20.29 35.49 27.41
C PHE A 572 21.56 36.32 27.53
N GLY A 573 22.28 36.53 26.43
CA GLY A 573 23.46 37.39 26.38
C GLY A 573 23.14 38.81 26.86
N ARG A 574 22.03 39.39 26.36
CA ARG A 574 21.62 40.75 26.72
C ARG A 574 21.11 40.92 28.16
N GLU A 575 20.27 40.03 28.66
CA GLU A 575 19.57 40.23 29.95
C GLU A 575 20.24 39.50 31.13
N LEU A 576 20.96 38.41 30.84
CA LEU A 576 21.58 37.54 31.85
C LEU A 576 23.12 37.55 31.79
N GLY A 577 23.72 38.05 30.70
CA GLY A 577 25.16 38.21 30.57
C GLY A 577 25.91 36.91 30.28
N PHE A 578 25.26 35.91 29.69
CA PHE A 578 25.91 34.65 29.28
C PHE A 578 25.17 33.99 28.11
N SER A 579 25.85 33.11 27.37
CA SER A 579 25.27 32.30 26.30
C SER A 579 24.67 31.01 26.86
N ALA A 580 23.38 30.80 26.62
CA ALA A 580 22.69 29.53 26.80
C ALA A 580 23.30 28.43 25.93
N ARG A 581 23.60 28.72 24.66
CA ARG A 581 24.20 27.75 23.73
C ARG A 581 25.54 27.25 24.26
N GLU A 582 26.42 28.17 24.62
CA GLU A 582 27.74 27.84 25.18
C GLU A 582 27.59 27.02 26.46
N ALA A 583 26.74 27.46 27.40
CA ALA A 583 26.54 26.76 28.67
C ALA A 583 25.96 25.34 28.51
N LEU A 584 25.04 25.13 27.57
CA LEU A 584 24.51 23.79 27.25
C LEU A 584 25.56 22.91 26.59
N ASN A 585 26.42 23.49 25.74
CA ASN A 585 27.47 22.76 25.04
C ASN A 585 28.64 22.36 25.96
N THR A 586 29.08 23.26 26.85
CA THR A 586 30.17 22.99 27.80
C THR A 586 29.72 22.21 29.03
N GLY A 587 28.43 22.29 29.37
CA GLY A 587 27.87 21.70 30.59
C GLY A 587 28.09 22.55 31.83
N GLU A 588 28.57 23.79 31.68
CA GLU A 588 28.79 24.72 32.79
C GLU A 588 27.50 25.42 33.25
N LEU A 589 26.75 24.74 34.12
CA LEU A 589 25.43 25.22 34.56
C LEU A 589 25.48 26.45 35.49
N GLY A 590 26.58 26.64 36.24
CA GLY A 590 26.79 27.81 37.09
C GLY A 590 25.85 27.91 38.30
N SER A 591 25.38 29.13 38.61
CA SER A 591 24.54 29.44 39.77
C SER A 591 23.07 29.00 39.60
N THR A 592 22.32 28.96 40.70
CA THR A 592 20.88 28.60 40.70
C THR A 592 20.05 29.41 39.70
N ASP A 593 20.34 30.71 39.56
CA ASP A 593 19.64 31.59 38.61
C ASP A 593 19.96 31.22 37.15
N ARG A 594 21.21 30.83 36.84
CA ARG A 594 21.59 30.31 35.52
C ARG A 594 20.89 28.98 35.23
N ILE A 595 20.88 28.07 36.20
CA ILE A 595 20.22 26.75 36.08
C ILE A 595 18.74 26.90 35.75
N GLN A 596 18.01 27.82 36.41
CA GLN A 596 16.59 28.04 36.10
C GLN A 596 16.39 28.57 34.68
N ALA A 597 17.22 29.52 34.24
CA ALA A 597 17.15 30.05 32.88
C ALA A 597 17.47 28.95 31.84
N LEU A 598 18.50 28.14 32.07
CA LEU A 598 18.85 27.03 31.17
C LEU A 598 17.77 25.93 31.13
N THR A 599 17.13 25.64 32.26
CA THR A 599 16.00 24.71 32.31
C THR A 599 14.83 25.22 31.46
N PHE A 600 14.55 26.54 31.50
CA PHE A 600 13.57 27.17 30.62
C PHE A 600 13.96 27.06 29.14
N ALA A 601 15.20 27.34 28.78
CA ALA A 601 15.68 27.20 27.39
C ALA A 601 15.53 25.77 26.87
N MET A 602 15.91 24.76 27.67
CA MET A 602 15.70 23.35 27.38
C MET A 602 14.23 23.02 27.12
N GLN A 603 13.34 23.49 28.00
CA GLN A 603 11.91 23.22 27.92
C GLN A 603 11.26 23.83 26.67
N VAL A 604 11.64 25.06 26.31
CA VAL A 604 11.12 25.71 25.11
C VAL A 604 11.67 25.03 23.84
N GLY A 605 12.95 24.66 23.83
CA GLY A 605 13.55 23.89 22.75
C GLY A 605 12.84 22.55 22.54
N LEU A 606 12.68 21.76 23.60
CA LEU A 606 11.98 20.47 23.56
C LEU A 606 10.51 20.62 23.13
N ALA A 607 9.82 21.63 23.65
CA ALA A 607 8.46 21.95 23.23
C ALA A 607 8.38 22.24 21.73
N ALA A 608 9.32 23.00 21.16
CA ALA A 608 9.33 23.30 19.74
C ALA A 608 9.53 22.04 18.88
N VAL A 609 10.47 21.16 19.28
CA VAL A 609 10.70 19.88 18.58
C VAL A 609 9.45 19.01 18.61
N LEU A 610 8.80 18.88 19.77
CA LEU A 610 7.57 18.09 19.90
C LEU A 610 6.42 18.67 19.05
N ARG A 611 6.31 20.00 18.94
CA ARG A 611 5.28 20.63 18.07
C ARG A 611 5.53 20.32 16.60
N GLU A 612 6.77 20.43 16.15
CA GLU A 612 7.12 20.16 14.75
C GLU A 612 6.80 18.73 14.34
N ARG A 613 6.97 17.77 15.26
CA ARG A 613 6.63 16.36 15.07
C ARG A 613 5.13 16.04 15.25
N GLY A 614 4.26 17.06 15.27
CA GLY A 614 2.80 16.89 15.35
C GLY A 614 2.22 16.80 16.76
N GLY A 615 3.03 16.96 17.81
CA GLY A 615 2.54 17.04 19.19
C GLY A 615 1.82 18.37 19.44
N ALA A 616 0.49 18.35 19.47
CA ALA A 616 -0.29 19.48 19.96
C ALA A 616 -0.56 19.32 21.46
N ALA A 617 -0.17 20.31 22.28
CA ALA A 617 -0.68 20.40 23.64
C ALA A 617 -2.20 20.62 23.55
N GLY A 618 -2.99 19.73 24.14
CA GLY A 618 -4.43 19.91 24.23
C GLY A 618 -4.73 21.27 24.89
N ARG A 619 -5.74 21.98 24.37
CA ARG A 619 -6.25 23.17 25.05
C ARG A 619 -6.92 22.70 26.33
N GLY A 620 -6.15 22.65 27.42
CA GLY A 620 -6.62 22.35 28.77
C GLY A 620 -7.50 23.46 29.31
N ASP A 621 -8.61 23.78 28.64
CA ASP A 621 -9.59 24.75 29.13
C ASP A 621 -10.99 24.36 28.66
N ARG A 622 -11.59 23.38 29.35
CA ARG A 622 -13.06 23.22 29.46
C ARG A 622 -13.54 22.17 30.47
N ALA A 623 -12.70 21.24 30.94
CA ALA A 623 -13.17 20.15 31.80
C ALA A 623 -13.02 20.38 33.33
N LEU A 624 -12.19 21.33 33.80
CA LEU A 624 -11.97 21.52 35.25
C LEU A 624 -12.93 22.51 35.96
N ARG A 625 -13.88 23.13 35.25
CA ARG A 625 -14.84 24.08 35.87
C ARG A 625 -16.12 23.42 36.42
N ARG A 626 -16.26 22.09 36.34
CA ARG A 626 -17.41 21.36 36.91
C ARG A 626 -16.98 20.09 37.64
N ARG A 627 -16.24 20.25 38.73
CA ARG A 627 -16.28 19.42 39.96
C ARG A 627 -15.20 19.96 40.89
N GLY A 628 -15.61 20.49 42.04
CA GLY A 628 -14.68 20.88 43.09
C GLY A 628 -13.85 19.67 43.53
N GLY A 629 -12.53 19.81 43.48
CA GLY A 629 -11.58 18.78 43.88
C GLY A 629 -10.20 19.11 43.32
N GLY A 630 -9.22 19.33 44.19
CA GLY A 630 -7.97 20.03 43.89
C GLY A 630 -6.97 19.30 42.99
N LEU A 631 -6.12 20.08 42.32
CA LEU A 631 -4.88 19.63 41.69
C LEU A 631 -3.90 19.12 42.75
N CYS A 632 -3.39 17.90 42.51
CA CYS A 632 -2.46 17.19 43.36
C CYS A 632 -1.02 17.68 43.12
N GLY A 633 -0.58 18.68 43.89
CA GLY A 633 0.83 18.84 44.25
C GLY A 633 1.05 18.12 45.58
N ARG A 634 2.06 17.24 45.67
CA ARG A 634 2.38 16.53 46.93
C ARG A 634 2.74 17.52 48.04
N ARG A 635 1.87 17.63 49.06
CA ARG A 635 2.14 17.44 50.51
C ARG A 635 0.85 17.61 51.32
N ARG A 636 0.42 16.55 52.03
CA ARG A 636 -0.65 16.58 53.07
C ARG A 636 -0.03 16.90 54.43
N VAL A 637 -0.57 17.88 55.17
CA VAL A 637 -0.71 17.89 56.65
C VAL A 637 -1.95 18.72 57.03
N HIS A 638 -2.84 18.20 57.87
CA HIS A 638 -4.04 18.85 58.44
C HIS A 638 -3.70 19.81 59.61
N PRO A 639 -4.63 20.71 60.02
CA PRO A 639 -4.31 21.95 60.75
C PRO A 639 -4.51 21.86 62.26
N ALA A 640 -3.61 22.45 63.04
CA ALA A 640 -3.92 23.10 64.31
C ALA A 640 -2.73 23.96 64.80
N SER A 641 -3.08 25.11 65.38
CA SER A 641 -2.25 26.09 66.10
C SER A 641 -1.53 27.21 65.29
N ARG A 642 -1.80 28.42 65.76
CA ARG A 642 -1.33 29.73 65.30
C ARG A 642 0.19 29.87 65.46
N CYS A 643 0.88 30.37 64.45
CA CYS A 643 1.94 31.38 64.61
C CYS A 643 2.35 32.00 63.26
N ARG A 644 2.76 33.26 63.33
CA ARG A 644 3.04 34.19 62.22
C ARG A 644 4.20 33.72 61.33
N SER A 645 4.00 33.69 60.03
CA SER A 645 5.02 34.05 59.02
C SER A 645 4.38 34.08 57.63
N GLY A 646 4.43 35.24 56.98
CA GLY A 646 3.87 35.43 55.64
C GLY A 646 4.71 34.76 54.57
N VAL A 647 4.08 33.88 53.79
CA VAL A 647 4.52 33.45 52.46
C VAL A 647 3.24 33.28 51.62
N LEU A 648 3.01 34.21 50.68
CA LEU A 648 1.98 34.07 49.66
C LEU A 648 2.59 33.33 48.45
N PRO A 649 1.98 32.25 47.94
CA PRO A 649 2.40 31.63 46.68
C PRO A 649 1.85 32.44 45.50
N GLY A 650 2.74 32.90 44.62
CA GLY A 650 2.38 33.51 43.34
C GLY A 650 1.93 32.45 42.35
N ALA A 651 0.61 32.27 42.22
CA ALA A 651 0.00 31.55 41.13
C ALA A 651 0.04 32.42 39.86
N TRP A 652 0.62 31.89 38.78
CA TRP A 652 0.52 32.49 37.45
C TRP A 652 -0.81 32.08 36.82
N VAL A 653 -1.67 33.06 36.56
CA VAL A 653 -2.94 32.91 35.82
C VAL A 653 -2.84 33.78 34.56
N PRO A 654 -3.09 33.26 33.35
CA PRO A 654 -3.25 34.11 32.17
C PRO A 654 -4.64 34.77 32.18
N LEU A 655 -4.67 36.09 32.15
CA LEU A 655 -5.86 36.86 31.78
C LEU A 655 -5.92 36.92 30.24
N GLY A 656 -6.80 36.13 29.65
CA GLY A 656 -7.12 36.15 28.22
C GLY A 656 -8.61 36.41 27.98
N ASP A 657 -8.89 37.46 27.21
CA ASP A 657 -10.13 37.85 26.54
C ASP A 657 -11.37 38.22 27.35
N GLY A 658 -11.46 39.53 27.61
CA GLY A 658 -12.73 40.19 27.87
C GLY A 658 -12.60 41.71 27.77
N LEU A 659 -12.17 42.25 26.62
CA LEU A 659 -12.34 43.68 26.27
C LEU A 659 -12.00 43.95 24.79
N ARG A 660 -12.88 43.53 23.88
CA ARG A 660 -13.09 44.19 22.59
C ARG A 660 -14.59 44.31 22.35
N ARG A 661 -15.21 45.31 22.99
CA ARG A 661 -16.44 45.96 22.52
C ARG A 661 -16.69 47.23 23.35
N HIS A 662 -17.02 48.30 22.64
CA HIS A 662 -17.34 49.66 23.05
C HIS A 662 -16.18 50.64 23.23
N GLY A 663 -16.19 51.65 22.34
CA GLY A 663 -15.32 52.80 22.35
C GLY A 663 -15.85 53.95 23.22
N PHE A 664 -15.31 55.13 22.91
CA PHE A 664 -15.46 56.46 23.51
C PHE A 664 -14.44 56.88 24.58
N GLY A 665 -13.80 58.02 24.29
CA GLY A 665 -13.83 59.17 25.21
C GLY A 665 -12.54 59.51 25.93
N ALA A 666 -11.90 60.60 25.50
CA ALA A 666 -10.89 61.32 26.27
C ALA A 666 -11.43 61.78 27.64
N LEU A 667 -10.62 61.73 28.73
CA LEU A 667 -10.48 62.82 29.70
C LEU A 667 -9.40 62.59 30.77
N ALA A 668 -8.58 63.63 30.93
CA ALA A 668 -8.08 64.22 32.18
C ALA A 668 -7.16 63.46 33.17
N VAL A 669 -5.97 64.05 33.29
CA VAL A 669 -5.03 64.09 34.42
C VAL A 669 -5.70 64.23 35.79
N ARG A 670 -5.24 63.45 36.78
CA ARG A 670 -5.18 63.91 38.18
C ARG A 670 -3.99 63.31 38.93
N ARG A 671 -3.11 64.20 39.40
CA ARG A 671 -1.98 63.96 40.32
C ARG A 671 -2.49 63.50 41.70
N GLY A 672 -1.75 62.60 42.36
CA GLY A 672 -2.04 62.27 43.76
C GLY A 672 -1.08 61.28 44.44
N ARG A 673 0.05 61.83 44.92
CA ARG A 673 0.86 61.43 46.10
C ARG A 673 1.59 60.07 46.13
N ALA A 674 2.90 60.22 46.33
CA ALA A 674 3.86 59.21 46.72
C ALA A 674 3.62 58.70 48.15
N ALA A 675 3.83 57.39 48.34
CA ALA A 675 4.30 56.81 49.59
C ALA A 675 5.34 55.75 49.24
N ALA A 676 6.62 56.08 49.51
CA ALA A 676 7.73 55.18 49.39
C ALA A 676 7.64 54.12 50.51
N VAL A 677 7.50 52.86 50.14
CA VAL A 677 7.82 51.73 51.02
C VAL A 677 8.94 50.95 50.37
N ARG A 678 10.04 50.86 51.12
CA ARG A 678 11.33 50.28 50.76
C ARG A 678 11.18 48.84 50.29
N SER A 679 11.92 48.54 49.23
CA SER A 679 12.14 47.23 48.66
C SER A 679 12.67 46.23 49.69
N HIS A 680 12.00 45.09 49.79
CA HIS A 680 12.63 43.84 50.22
C HIS A 680 12.87 42.99 48.99
N ARG A 681 14.14 42.62 48.80
CA ARG A 681 14.66 41.84 47.68
C ARG A 681 13.96 40.48 47.61
N CYS A 682 13.06 40.33 46.65
CA CYS A 682 12.68 39.04 46.09
C CYS A 682 13.15 39.00 44.63
N GLY A 683 14.18 38.18 44.38
CA GLY A 683 14.57 37.57 43.10
C GLY A 683 14.67 38.45 41.85
N GLY A 684 15.87 38.94 41.52
CA GLY A 684 16.16 39.55 40.22
C GLY A 684 16.03 38.58 39.03
N SER A 685 16.03 37.27 39.24
CA SER A 685 15.88 36.24 38.21
C SER A 685 14.46 36.15 37.64
N HIS A 686 13.42 36.22 38.47
CA HIS A 686 12.03 36.17 38.00
C HIS A 686 11.66 37.36 37.09
N GLN A 687 12.14 38.56 37.41
CA GLN A 687 11.91 39.74 36.54
C GLN A 687 12.66 39.64 35.21
N ARG A 688 13.84 39.00 35.18
CA ARG A 688 14.63 38.81 33.95
C ARG A 688 14.04 37.72 33.05
N ILE A 689 13.53 36.61 33.61
CA ILE A 689 12.79 35.59 32.85
C ILE A 689 11.50 36.20 32.26
N GLY A 690 10.79 37.05 33.01
CA GLY A 690 9.62 37.78 32.48
C GLY A 690 9.94 38.73 31.31
N ARG A 691 11.15 39.30 31.27
CA ARG A 691 11.64 40.11 30.13
C ARG A 691 11.96 39.26 28.90
N ILE A 692 12.52 38.07 29.10
CA ILE A 692 12.76 37.09 28.03
C ILE A 692 11.43 36.72 27.36
N LEU A 693 10.41 36.38 28.15
CA LEU A 693 9.05 36.09 27.66
C LEU A 693 8.40 37.29 26.95
N CYS A 694 8.54 38.51 27.49
CA CYS A 694 8.05 39.73 26.84
C CYS A 694 8.75 40.01 25.49
N HIS A 695 10.04 39.70 25.38
CA HIS A 695 10.80 39.91 24.14
C HIS A 695 10.41 38.91 23.05
N LEU A 696 10.25 37.63 23.41
CA LEU A 696 9.68 36.59 22.56
C LEU A 696 8.26 36.96 22.09
N GLY A 697 7.46 37.58 22.95
CA GLY A 697 6.13 38.10 22.60
C GLY A 697 6.14 39.32 21.66
N ARG A 698 7.15 40.21 21.75
CA ARG A 698 7.24 41.45 20.94
C ARG A 698 7.81 41.25 19.54
N HIS A 699 8.67 40.25 19.33
CA HIS A 699 9.20 39.93 17.99
C HIS A 699 8.16 39.31 17.03
N ARG A 700 6.99 38.90 17.55
CA ARG A 700 5.84 38.44 16.76
C ARG A 700 5.29 39.49 15.77
N GLY A 701 5.62 40.78 15.95
CA GLY A 701 5.12 41.86 15.10
C GLY A 701 5.92 42.13 13.82
N ARG A 702 7.08 41.49 13.58
CA ARG A 702 7.96 41.84 12.44
C ARG A 702 8.54 40.69 11.62
N ARG A 703 8.43 39.43 12.05
CA ARG A 703 8.71 38.24 11.22
C ARG A 703 7.72 37.14 11.59
N GLY A 704 6.85 36.76 10.66
CA GLY A 704 5.94 35.63 10.86
C GLY A 704 6.76 34.34 10.98
N GLY A 705 6.57 33.58 12.06
CA GLY A 705 7.26 32.30 12.24
C GLY A 705 7.18 31.64 13.61
N LEU A 706 6.80 32.34 14.69
CA LEU A 706 6.71 31.72 16.03
C LEU A 706 5.25 31.37 16.39
N PRO A 707 4.91 30.09 16.68
CA PRO A 707 3.56 29.69 17.08
C PRO A 707 3.26 30.03 18.54
N ASP A 708 1.96 30.10 18.85
CA ASP A 708 1.41 30.57 20.12
C ASP A 708 1.91 29.74 21.32
N LEU A 709 2.68 30.36 22.22
CA LEU A 709 3.00 29.88 23.56
C LEU A 709 2.02 30.52 24.55
N GLY A 710 0.75 30.15 24.44
CA GLY A 710 -0.30 30.47 25.41
C GLY A 710 -0.25 29.54 26.62
#